data_AF-A0A845CCM6-F1
#
_entry.id   AF-A0A845CCM6-F1
#
_cell.length_a   1.000
_cell.length_b   1.000
_cell.length_c   1.000
_cell.angle_alpha   90.00
_cell.angle_beta   90.00
_cell.angle_gamma   90.00
#
_symmetry.space_group_name_H-M   'P 1'
#
loop_
_entity.id
_entity.type
_entity.pdbx_description
1 polymer ?
#
loop_
_entity_poly.entity_id
_entity_poly.type
_entity_poly.pdbx_seq_one_letter_code
_entity_poly.pdbx_strand_id
1 'polypeptide(L)'
;MLIVDDEREILASLEDVLLDEGYRVERAESGEIALQLVRAEVPDVILVDVWMPGIDGIKTLQAVKESNADIEVVLMSGHGNIETAVAATKLGAFNFIEKPLSIDAVLRIVASAVQARRDKELRANDVIDVMLDGASKNIERARRAIRKAARDLNPLLIAGERGTGKRFIARVVHKNGVKKEEGFRPVHCRSLFPAAETSEWENTLERLVPETFQGTVYLDGLEQLPLAERERFLVRFLEHITDSMRLMVSLDHMGTPKDKALVRTLSSKIGADVMHLPPLRERKEDILPLANRFLNECVEVGRHEKEFSEDVIVVLEDYDWPGNIAELKGAVTKAAFASQGSEIRVDHLPYAIREASDFEVSASRNDTPSNFNVARTQWERQYLAFHLEEHGWDINKTAQAVGMTEPALRRKIKAYNIEPVLPASTTLRETNQRSISKSVVLYGRGLHSGLKTGLIIEPLPPGSGIQFGNLTSPDTVRASADFVDGTNHATNLRNGAVTARTIEHLMSALHAYKISNILIKMSEEVPVMDGSAVEFCRLLEEAGIEDQREKSEDLWVDKIYEVGEPNDEKGYVRIEPADSFSVSYLIDYPKPIGKQTYLYEHKNALGFQEEIAPARTFGFVYELESLEKMGLAEGGRWDNVILVDKARVVNTQLRFPNEFVRHKILDVIGDLYLTGRPIRGKVTAERSGHRHNVALVKKLMEVHG
;
A
#
# COMPACT_ATOMS: atom_id res chain seq x y z
N MET A 1 41.66 -19.39 -8.60
CA MET A 1 41.97 -18.10 -9.25
C MET A 1 42.51 -18.36 -10.64
N LEU A 2 42.27 -17.44 -11.58
CA LEU A 2 42.82 -17.50 -12.93
C LEU A 2 43.62 -16.21 -13.21
N ILE A 3 44.84 -16.35 -13.74
CA ILE A 3 45.67 -15.22 -14.17
C ILE A 3 45.82 -15.29 -15.68
N VAL A 4 45.58 -14.15 -16.35
CA VAL A 4 45.57 -14.04 -17.80
C VAL A 4 46.47 -12.88 -18.22
N ASP A 5 47.57 -13.20 -18.89
CA ASP A 5 48.57 -12.23 -19.37
C ASP A 5 49.39 -12.89 -20.49
N ASP A 6 49.77 -12.16 -21.53
CA ASP A 6 50.59 -12.70 -22.63
C ASP A 6 52.09 -12.71 -22.27
N GLU A 7 52.50 -12.00 -21.21
CA GLU A 7 53.87 -12.02 -20.69
C GLU A 7 54.08 -13.14 -19.66
N ARG A 8 54.84 -14.17 -20.05
CA ARG A 8 55.15 -15.33 -19.19
C ARG A 8 55.82 -14.97 -17.88
N GLU A 9 56.63 -13.92 -17.85
CA GLU A 9 57.32 -13.47 -16.64
C GLU A 9 56.33 -12.94 -15.58
N ILE A 10 55.27 -12.26 -16.02
CA ILE A 10 54.19 -11.75 -15.16
C ILE A 10 53.36 -12.91 -14.62
N LEU A 11 52.99 -13.87 -15.48
CA LEU A 11 52.32 -15.11 -15.06
C LEU A 11 53.14 -15.91 -14.04
N ALA A 12 54.47 -15.95 -14.21
CA ALA A 12 55.37 -16.63 -13.27
C ALA A 12 55.37 -15.94 -11.91
N SER A 13 55.64 -14.64 -11.91
CA SER A 13 55.75 -13.84 -10.69
C SER A 13 54.45 -13.77 -9.89
N LEU A 14 53.29 -13.67 -10.54
CA LEU A 14 52.01 -13.60 -9.85
C LEU A 14 51.57 -14.96 -9.31
N GLU A 15 51.85 -16.06 -10.02
CA GLU A 15 51.55 -17.40 -9.52
C GLU A 15 52.36 -17.69 -8.26
N ASP A 16 53.67 -17.43 -8.26
CA ASP A 16 54.54 -17.70 -7.11
C ASP A 16 54.03 -16.96 -5.85
N VAL A 17 53.73 -15.68 -5.98
CA VAL A 17 53.22 -14.83 -4.89
C VAL A 17 51.84 -15.28 -4.39
N LEU A 18 50.92 -15.66 -5.29
CA LEU A 18 49.57 -16.05 -4.90
C LEU A 18 49.50 -17.48 -4.34
N LEU A 19 50.38 -18.39 -4.79
CA LEU A 19 50.53 -19.71 -4.21
C LEU A 19 51.07 -19.64 -2.77
N ASP A 20 52.05 -18.77 -2.51
CA ASP A 20 52.61 -18.55 -1.16
C ASP A 20 51.56 -18.03 -0.16
N GLU A 21 50.60 -17.24 -0.63
CA GLU A 21 49.44 -16.76 0.15
C GLU A 21 48.29 -17.79 0.25
N GLY A 22 48.47 -18.99 -0.31
CA GLY A 22 47.56 -20.12 -0.17
C GLY A 22 46.42 -20.17 -1.19
N TYR A 23 46.47 -19.40 -2.28
CA TYR A 23 45.47 -19.48 -3.35
C TYR A 23 45.79 -20.61 -4.33
N ARG A 24 44.75 -21.28 -4.86
CA ARG A 24 44.90 -22.15 -6.04
C ARG A 24 44.88 -21.28 -7.30
N VAL A 25 45.91 -21.36 -8.12
CA VAL A 25 46.12 -20.51 -9.29
C VAL A 25 46.19 -21.34 -10.56
N GLU A 26 45.52 -20.89 -11.62
CA GLU A 26 45.69 -21.38 -12.99
C GLU A 26 46.10 -20.22 -13.91
N ARG A 27 46.76 -20.55 -15.02
CA ARG A 27 47.34 -19.57 -15.96
C ARG A 27 46.72 -19.68 -17.35
N ALA A 28 46.54 -18.54 -18.00
CA ALA A 28 46.19 -18.45 -19.41
C ALA A 28 47.09 -17.42 -20.12
N GLU A 29 47.65 -17.80 -21.27
CA GLU A 29 48.48 -16.90 -22.11
C GLU A 29 47.64 -16.06 -23.09
N SER A 30 46.32 -16.25 -23.13
CA SER A 30 45.41 -15.47 -23.98
C SER A 30 43.97 -15.46 -23.47
N GLY A 31 43.16 -14.51 -23.94
CA GLY A 31 41.74 -14.42 -23.62
C GLY A 31 40.93 -15.64 -24.08
N GLU A 32 41.29 -16.28 -25.19
CA GLU A 32 40.67 -17.51 -25.68
C GLU A 32 40.88 -18.68 -24.72
N ILE A 33 42.11 -18.86 -24.23
CA ILE A 33 42.46 -19.91 -23.27
C ILE A 33 41.75 -19.64 -21.93
N ALA A 34 41.71 -18.37 -21.50
CA ALA A 34 41.00 -17.99 -20.27
C ALA A 34 39.52 -18.36 -20.32
N LEU A 35 38.83 -18.08 -21.43
CA LEU A 35 37.42 -18.44 -21.59
C LEU A 35 37.19 -19.96 -21.66
N GLN A 36 38.14 -20.73 -22.16
CA GLN A 36 38.08 -22.20 -22.13
C GLN A 36 38.20 -22.72 -20.69
N LEU A 37 39.16 -22.20 -19.92
CA LEU A 37 39.38 -22.60 -18.52
C LEU A 37 38.18 -22.24 -17.64
N VAL A 38 37.63 -21.03 -17.79
CA VAL A 38 36.42 -20.59 -17.05
C VAL A 38 35.22 -21.52 -17.28
N ARG A 39 35.11 -22.13 -18.49
CA ARG A 39 34.04 -23.10 -18.79
C ARG A 39 34.29 -24.49 -18.18
N ALA A 40 35.55 -24.86 -17.97
CA ALA A 40 35.92 -26.14 -17.41
C ALA A 40 35.83 -26.13 -15.88
N GLU A 41 36.33 -25.07 -15.24
CA GLU A 41 36.30 -24.87 -13.80
C GLU A 41 36.08 -23.37 -13.52
N VAL A 42 35.11 -23.04 -12.66
CA VAL A 42 34.72 -21.64 -12.39
C VAL A 42 35.69 -21.03 -11.37
N PRO A 43 36.52 -20.04 -11.74
CA PRO A 43 37.41 -19.38 -10.79
C PRO A 43 36.67 -18.34 -9.93
N ASP A 44 37.11 -18.17 -8.68
CA ASP A 44 36.57 -17.14 -7.77
C ASP A 44 36.93 -15.72 -8.18
N VAL A 45 38.18 -15.55 -8.65
CA VAL A 45 38.76 -14.28 -9.08
C VAL A 45 39.61 -14.51 -10.33
N ILE A 46 39.49 -13.59 -11.29
CA ILE A 46 40.29 -13.52 -12.51
C ILE A 46 41.11 -12.23 -12.50
N LEU A 47 42.44 -12.34 -12.65
CA LEU A 47 43.32 -11.22 -12.98
C LEU A 47 43.58 -11.26 -14.49
N VAL A 48 43.30 -10.17 -15.21
CA VAL A 48 43.45 -10.16 -16.68
C VAL A 48 44.11 -8.90 -17.21
N ASP A 49 45.14 -9.03 -18.04
CA ASP A 49 45.73 -7.90 -18.76
C ASP A 49 44.76 -7.33 -19.79
N VAL A 50 44.66 -6.01 -19.84
CA VAL A 50 43.86 -5.28 -20.82
C VAL A 50 44.37 -5.50 -22.23
N TRP A 51 45.70 -5.55 -22.43
CA TRP A 51 46.30 -5.57 -23.76
C TRP A 51 46.93 -6.93 -24.06
N MET A 52 46.21 -7.78 -24.80
CA MET A 52 46.71 -9.09 -25.23
C MET A 52 46.35 -9.34 -26.71
N PRO A 53 47.13 -10.14 -27.46
CA PRO A 53 46.77 -10.55 -28.82
C PRO A 53 45.48 -11.39 -28.86
N GLY A 54 44.66 -11.18 -29.90
CA GLY A 54 43.41 -11.93 -30.06
C GLY A 54 42.26 -11.30 -29.27
N ILE A 55 41.65 -12.07 -28.37
CA ILE A 55 40.67 -11.55 -27.41
C ILE A 55 41.41 -10.76 -26.32
N ASP A 56 41.23 -9.44 -26.35
CA ASP A 56 41.73 -8.51 -25.35
C ASP A 56 41.02 -8.63 -23.99
N GLY A 57 41.62 -8.09 -22.92
CA GLY A 57 41.12 -8.25 -21.55
C GLY A 57 39.75 -7.63 -21.30
N ILE A 58 39.36 -6.61 -22.05
CA ILE A 58 38.03 -5.99 -21.93
C ILE A 58 36.96 -6.92 -22.53
N LYS A 59 37.22 -7.53 -23.68
CA LYS A 59 36.33 -8.54 -24.26
C LYS A 59 36.28 -9.80 -23.39
N THR A 60 37.40 -10.21 -22.79
CA THR A 60 37.42 -11.30 -21.81
C THR A 60 36.53 -10.97 -20.61
N LEU A 61 36.65 -9.77 -20.03
CA LEU A 61 35.78 -9.30 -18.95
C LEU A 61 34.30 -9.39 -19.33
N GLN A 62 33.92 -8.85 -20.50
CA GLN A 62 32.53 -8.85 -20.96
C GLN A 62 32.00 -10.28 -21.10
N ALA A 63 32.73 -11.16 -21.78
CA ALA A 63 32.33 -12.55 -21.98
C ALA A 63 32.24 -13.35 -20.66
N VAL A 64 33.14 -13.08 -19.71
CA VAL A 64 33.07 -13.67 -18.36
C VAL A 64 31.84 -13.17 -17.61
N LYS A 65 31.57 -11.86 -17.62
CA LYS A 65 30.44 -11.28 -16.90
C LYS A 65 29.08 -11.63 -17.50
N GLU A 66 29.01 -11.84 -18.82
CA GLU A 66 27.83 -12.35 -19.50
C GLU A 66 27.53 -13.82 -19.17
N SER A 67 28.58 -14.64 -18.98
CA SER A 67 28.41 -16.07 -18.67
C SER A 67 28.25 -16.35 -17.18
N ASN A 68 28.91 -15.57 -16.31
CA ASN A 68 28.79 -15.66 -14.87
C ASN A 68 29.14 -14.31 -14.21
N ALA A 69 28.11 -13.57 -13.82
CA ALA A 69 28.25 -12.24 -13.23
C ALA A 69 28.93 -12.25 -11.83
N ASP A 70 28.96 -13.41 -11.16
CA ASP A 70 29.48 -13.55 -9.80
C ASP A 70 31.00 -13.70 -9.73
N ILE A 71 31.66 -14.05 -10.83
CA ILE A 71 33.12 -14.13 -10.89
C ILE A 71 33.71 -12.73 -10.78
N GLU A 72 34.61 -12.48 -9.83
CA GLU A 72 35.26 -11.17 -9.73
C GLU A 72 36.41 -11.04 -10.71
N VAL A 73 36.40 -9.98 -11.52
CA VAL A 73 37.41 -9.75 -12.56
C VAL A 73 38.16 -8.46 -12.25
N VAL A 74 39.48 -8.55 -12.14
CA VAL A 74 40.37 -7.43 -11.88
C VAL A 74 41.25 -7.23 -13.11
N LEU A 75 41.25 -6.02 -13.66
CA LEU A 75 42.03 -5.70 -14.84
C LEU A 75 43.43 -5.21 -14.48
N MET A 76 44.43 -5.60 -15.27
CA MET A 76 45.80 -5.13 -15.19
C MET A 76 46.13 -4.32 -16.45
N SER A 77 46.77 -3.16 -16.34
CA SER A 77 47.13 -2.40 -17.55
C SER A 77 48.35 -1.50 -17.33
N GLY A 78 49.20 -1.37 -18.36
CA GLY A 78 50.37 -0.49 -18.34
C GLY A 78 50.13 0.97 -18.74
N HIS A 79 48.91 1.34 -19.15
CA HIS A 79 48.54 2.74 -19.44
C HIS A 79 47.36 3.14 -18.53
N GLY A 80 47.65 3.50 -17.28
CA GLY A 80 46.66 3.87 -16.28
C GLY A 80 46.10 5.28 -16.46
N ASN A 81 45.18 5.47 -17.39
CA ASN A 81 44.31 6.65 -17.40
C ASN A 81 42.99 6.35 -16.65
N ILE A 82 42.60 7.29 -15.76
CA ILE A 82 41.38 7.21 -14.93
C ILE A 82 40.14 6.88 -15.78
N GLU A 83 40.10 7.36 -17.03
CA GLU A 83 39.02 7.12 -17.98
C GLU A 83 38.83 5.63 -18.31
N THR A 84 39.92 4.87 -18.47
CA THR A 84 39.88 3.42 -18.77
C THR A 84 39.45 2.63 -17.54
N ALA A 85 39.91 3.01 -16.34
CA ALA A 85 39.48 2.40 -15.09
C ALA A 85 37.97 2.61 -14.84
N VAL A 86 37.46 3.82 -15.09
CA VAL A 86 36.02 4.13 -14.95
C VAL A 86 35.18 3.37 -15.99
N ALA A 87 35.66 3.25 -17.23
CA ALA A 87 34.99 2.47 -18.28
C ALA A 87 34.94 0.98 -17.93
N ALA A 88 36.03 0.42 -17.41
CA ALA A 88 36.12 -0.96 -16.95
C ALA A 88 35.15 -1.29 -15.80
N THR A 89 35.04 -0.41 -14.80
CA THR A 89 34.08 -0.61 -13.70
C THR A 89 32.63 -0.62 -14.21
N LYS A 90 32.29 0.23 -15.21
CA LYS A 90 30.95 0.22 -15.84
C LYS A 90 30.65 -1.09 -16.56
N LEU A 91 31.67 -1.79 -17.06
CA LEU A 91 31.57 -3.09 -17.69
C LEU A 91 31.57 -4.26 -16.69
N GLY A 92 31.59 -3.96 -15.39
CA GLY A 92 31.47 -4.96 -14.32
C GLY A 92 32.80 -5.44 -13.73
N ALA A 93 33.94 -4.82 -14.07
CA ALA A 93 35.21 -5.12 -13.40
C ALA A 93 35.11 -4.79 -11.91
N PHE A 94 35.64 -5.69 -11.07
CA PHE A 94 35.73 -5.51 -9.62
C PHE A 94 36.68 -4.38 -9.27
N ASN A 95 37.87 -4.38 -9.90
CA ASN A 95 38.90 -3.38 -9.67
C ASN A 95 39.89 -3.33 -10.83
N PHE A 96 40.83 -2.38 -10.75
CA PHE A 96 41.87 -2.13 -11.75
C PHE A 96 43.23 -1.96 -11.08
N ILE A 97 44.28 -2.51 -11.69
CA ILE A 97 45.67 -2.44 -11.24
C ILE A 97 46.54 -1.87 -12.35
N GLU A 98 47.28 -0.82 -12.04
CA GLU A 98 48.25 -0.22 -12.96
C GLU A 98 49.59 -0.99 -12.90
N LYS A 99 50.15 -1.35 -14.08
CA LYS A 99 51.52 -1.88 -14.19
C LYS A 99 52.50 -0.69 -14.10
N PRO A 100 53.62 -0.77 -13.36
CA PRO A 100 54.21 -1.99 -12.78
C PRO A 100 53.46 -2.49 -11.53
N LEU A 101 53.22 -3.79 -11.47
CA LEU A 101 52.40 -4.42 -10.43
C LEU A 101 53.14 -4.39 -9.09
N SER A 102 52.55 -3.71 -8.09
CA SER A 102 52.97 -3.81 -6.70
C SER A 102 52.37 -5.07 -6.07
N ILE A 103 53.22 -5.96 -5.54
CA ILE A 103 52.79 -7.20 -4.84
C ILE A 103 51.74 -6.88 -3.76
N ASP A 104 52.01 -5.88 -2.92
CA ASP A 104 51.07 -5.48 -1.86
C ASP A 104 49.73 -4.97 -2.42
N ALA A 105 49.74 -4.28 -3.56
CA ALA A 105 48.52 -3.82 -4.20
C ALA A 105 47.71 -4.98 -4.79
N VAL A 106 48.37 -5.93 -5.45
CA VAL A 106 47.75 -7.15 -5.98
C VAL A 106 47.13 -7.95 -4.85
N LEU A 107 47.88 -8.24 -3.78
CA LEU A 107 47.39 -9.03 -2.65
C LEU A 107 46.20 -8.37 -1.94
N ARG A 108 46.24 -7.05 -1.72
CA ARG A 108 45.08 -6.32 -1.15
C ARG A 108 43.84 -6.41 -2.02
N ILE A 109 43.99 -6.22 -3.33
CA ILE A 109 42.86 -6.21 -4.27
C ILE A 109 42.31 -7.63 -4.44
N VAL A 110 43.17 -8.64 -4.54
CA VAL A 110 42.77 -10.05 -4.58
C VAL A 110 42.06 -10.45 -3.29
N ALA A 111 42.60 -10.12 -2.12
CA ALA A 111 41.94 -10.40 -0.84
C ALA A 111 40.56 -9.73 -0.76
N SER A 112 40.44 -8.49 -1.25
CA SER A 112 39.16 -7.79 -1.33
C SER A 112 38.19 -8.43 -2.33
N ALA A 113 38.67 -8.94 -3.46
CA ALA A 113 37.86 -9.61 -4.48
C ALA A 113 37.39 -10.99 -3.99
N VAL A 114 38.27 -11.76 -3.36
CA VAL A 114 37.96 -13.04 -2.71
C VAL A 114 36.97 -12.81 -1.57
N GLN A 115 37.16 -11.78 -0.74
CA GLN A 115 36.20 -11.44 0.30
C GLN A 115 34.86 -11.00 -0.28
N ALA A 116 34.82 -10.19 -1.34
CA ALA A 116 33.57 -9.80 -1.99
C ALA A 116 32.82 -11.00 -2.61
N ARG A 117 33.55 -11.93 -3.23
CA ARG A 117 33.05 -13.20 -3.73
C ARG A 117 32.52 -14.08 -2.60
N ARG A 118 33.30 -14.21 -1.51
CA ARG A 118 32.91 -14.93 -0.31
C ARG A 118 31.72 -14.27 0.37
N ASP A 119 31.61 -12.95 0.39
CA ASP A 119 30.46 -12.22 0.91
C ASP A 119 29.25 -12.43 0.00
N LYS A 120 29.40 -12.55 -1.33
CA LYS A 120 28.32 -12.94 -2.25
C LYS A 120 27.87 -14.39 -2.01
N GLU A 121 28.81 -15.30 -1.71
CA GLU A 121 28.52 -16.71 -1.39
C GLU A 121 27.97 -16.92 0.04
N LEU A 122 28.45 -16.16 1.01
CA LEU A 122 27.93 -16.09 2.38
C LEU A 122 26.53 -15.47 2.36
N ARG A 123 26.32 -14.42 1.56
CA ARG A 123 24.98 -13.88 1.25
C ARG A 123 24.05 -14.89 0.61
N ALA A 124 24.55 -15.95 -0.04
CA ALA A 124 23.72 -17.04 -0.59
C ALA A 124 23.31 -18.10 0.46
N ASN A 125 24.07 -18.26 1.55
CA ASN A 125 23.71 -19.13 2.69
C ASN A 125 22.94 -18.36 3.79
N ASP A 126 23.07 -17.04 3.86
CA ASP A 126 22.41 -16.16 4.85
C ASP A 126 21.00 -15.68 4.43
N VAL A 127 20.57 -15.91 3.19
CA VAL A 127 19.27 -15.39 2.69
C VAL A 127 18.11 -15.85 3.57
N ILE A 128 18.11 -17.11 4.05
CA ILE A 128 17.00 -17.66 4.85
C ILE A 128 17.00 -17.07 6.27
N ASP A 129 18.17 -16.86 6.86
CA ASP A 129 18.32 -16.36 8.23
C ASP A 129 18.14 -14.83 8.30
N VAL A 130 18.44 -14.10 7.21
CA VAL A 130 18.14 -12.66 7.05
C VAL A 130 16.66 -12.41 6.65
N MET A 131 16.03 -13.35 5.95
CA MET A 131 14.62 -13.24 5.55
C MET A 131 13.66 -13.66 6.67
N LEU A 132 14.06 -14.54 7.58
CA LEU A 132 13.21 -14.99 8.70
C LEU A 132 13.81 -14.52 10.02
N ASP A 133 13.26 -13.45 10.60
CA ASP A 133 13.66 -13.02 11.94
C ASP A 133 13.11 -13.98 13.00
N GLY A 134 13.80 -14.01 14.15
CA GLY A 134 13.37 -14.76 15.32
C GLY A 134 14.34 -15.88 15.72
N ALA A 135 14.30 -16.23 16.99
CA ALA A 135 15.11 -17.30 17.60
C ALA A 135 14.24 -18.45 18.16
N SER A 136 12.92 -18.40 17.96
CA SER A 136 12.02 -19.42 18.49
C SER A 136 12.31 -20.82 17.93
N LYS A 137 12.05 -21.86 18.74
CA LYS A 137 12.14 -23.27 18.27
C LYS A 137 11.24 -23.55 17.06
N ASN A 138 10.17 -22.78 16.92
CA ASN A 138 9.22 -22.85 15.81
C ASN A 138 9.80 -22.26 14.51
N ILE A 139 10.51 -21.13 14.58
CA ILE A 139 11.18 -20.57 13.40
C ILE A 139 12.38 -21.43 12.97
N GLU A 140 13.11 -22.04 13.91
CA GLU A 140 14.17 -23.01 13.56
C GLU A 140 13.63 -24.26 12.85
N ARG A 141 12.42 -24.70 13.24
CA ARG A 141 11.71 -25.79 12.55
C ARG A 141 11.29 -25.37 11.15
N ALA A 142 10.78 -24.15 10.99
CA ALA A 142 10.43 -23.59 9.68
C ALA A 142 11.67 -23.44 8.78
N ARG A 143 12.80 -22.93 9.29
CA ARG A 143 14.09 -22.84 8.59
C ARG A 143 14.54 -24.21 8.08
N ARG A 144 14.50 -25.25 8.93
CA ARG A 144 14.82 -26.63 8.50
C ARG A 144 13.87 -27.12 7.41
N ALA A 145 12.57 -26.86 7.54
CA ALA A 145 11.59 -27.26 6.54
C ALA A 145 11.83 -26.55 5.18
N ILE A 146 12.18 -25.26 5.21
CA ILE A 146 12.52 -24.46 4.02
C ILE A 146 13.78 -25.00 3.35
N ARG A 147 14.85 -25.23 4.13
CA ARG A 147 16.10 -25.81 3.61
C ARG A 147 15.87 -27.18 3.00
N LYS A 148 14.96 -27.99 3.57
CA LYS A 148 14.58 -29.27 2.99
C LYS A 148 13.81 -29.06 1.67
N ALA A 149 12.76 -28.25 1.68
CA ALA A 149 11.92 -28.01 0.51
C ALA A 149 12.68 -27.33 -0.64
N ALA A 150 13.71 -26.56 -0.36
CA ALA A 150 14.53 -25.91 -1.37
C ALA A 150 15.41 -26.91 -2.17
N ARG A 151 15.73 -28.08 -1.60
CA ARG A 151 16.67 -29.06 -2.20
C ARG A 151 16.10 -29.89 -3.34
N ASP A 152 14.78 -29.95 -3.48
CA ASP A 152 14.11 -30.70 -4.53
C ASP A 152 13.07 -29.84 -5.26
N LEU A 153 12.51 -30.41 -6.33
CA LEU A 153 11.48 -29.79 -7.16
C LEU A 153 10.09 -30.36 -6.88
N ASN A 154 9.91 -31.08 -5.77
CA ASN A 154 8.60 -31.61 -5.43
C ASN A 154 7.60 -30.46 -5.25
N PRO A 155 6.32 -30.68 -5.62
CA PRO A 155 5.26 -29.77 -5.28
C PRO A 155 5.26 -29.49 -3.77
N LEU A 156 5.00 -28.24 -3.38
CA LEU A 156 5.01 -27.84 -1.96
C LEU A 156 3.66 -27.24 -1.57
N LEU A 157 3.00 -27.84 -0.58
CA LEU A 157 1.80 -27.29 0.03
C LEU A 157 2.17 -26.54 1.32
N ILE A 158 1.98 -25.22 1.34
CA ILE A 158 2.26 -24.34 2.47
C ILE A 158 0.94 -24.03 3.21
N ALA A 159 0.74 -24.68 4.35
CA ALA A 159 -0.47 -24.58 5.15
C ALA A 159 -0.23 -23.71 6.41
N GLY A 160 -1.11 -22.76 6.67
CA GLY A 160 -1.07 -21.94 7.88
C GLY A 160 -2.17 -20.89 7.89
N GLU A 161 -2.38 -20.23 9.03
CA GLU A 161 -3.42 -19.20 9.15
C GLU A 161 -3.18 -18.02 8.19
N ARG A 162 -4.23 -17.24 7.95
CA ARG A 162 -4.12 -16.04 7.12
C ARG A 162 -3.12 -15.06 7.73
N GLY A 163 -2.25 -14.48 6.91
CA GLY A 163 -1.24 -13.51 7.37
C GLY A 163 0.01 -14.11 8.02
N THR A 164 0.18 -15.45 8.04
CA THR A 164 1.38 -16.12 8.60
C THR A 164 2.65 -15.98 7.74
N GLY A 165 2.54 -15.43 6.52
CA GLY A 165 3.67 -15.22 5.61
C GLY A 165 3.86 -16.29 4.52
N LYS A 166 2.82 -17.07 4.18
CA LYS A 166 2.90 -18.17 3.18
C LYS A 166 3.59 -17.80 1.86
N ARG A 167 3.20 -16.68 1.23
CA ARG A 167 3.80 -16.20 -0.01
C ARG A 167 5.27 -15.77 0.14
N PHE A 168 5.60 -15.18 1.29
CA PHE A 168 6.97 -14.83 1.62
C PHE A 168 7.83 -16.09 1.71
N ILE A 169 7.36 -17.09 2.46
CA ILE A 169 8.03 -18.39 2.60
C ILE A 169 8.19 -19.08 1.23
N ALA A 170 7.17 -19.07 0.37
CA ALA A 170 7.28 -19.60 -1.00
C ALA A 170 8.40 -18.92 -1.80
N ARG A 171 8.51 -17.59 -1.71
CA ARG A 171 9.60 -16.84 -2.35
C ARG A 171 10.97 -17.20 -1.76
N VAL A 172 11.06 -17.39 -0.44
CA VAL A 172 12.30 -17.82 0.24
C VAL A 172 12.70 -19.20 -0.27
N VAL A 173 11.77 -20.17 -0.33
CA VAL A 173 12.06 -21.51 -0.86
C VAL A 173 12.52 -21.44 -2.31
N HIS A 174 11.87 -20.65 -3.16
CA HIS A 174 12.27 -20.48 -4.56
C HIS A 174 13.67 -19.88 -4.70
N LYS A 175 13.95 -18.75 -4.03
CA LYS A 175 15.25 -18.06 -4.09
C LYS A 175 16.43 -18.89 -3.58
N ASN A 176 16.15 -19.89 -2.74
CA ASN A 176 17.16 -20.79 -2.19
C ASN A 176 17.11 -22.19 -2.82
N GLY A 177 16.25 -22.39 -3.82
CA GLY A 177 15.99 -23.69 -4.41
C GLY A 177 16.72 -23.94 -5.72
N VAL A 178 16.50 -25.13 -6.29
CA VAL A 178 17.13 -25.56 -7.56
C VAL A 178 16.84 -24.59 -8.72
N LYS A 179 15.64 -23.98 -8.76
CA LYS A 179 15.19 -23.05 -9.80
C LYS A 179 15.35 -21.57 -9.43
N LYS A 180 16.31 -21.22 -8.56
CA LYS A 180 16.49 -19.86 -8.02
C LYS A 180 16.77 -18.76 -9.06
N GLU A 181 17.38 -19.12 -10.19
CA GLU A 181 17.70 -18.18 -11.29
C GLU A 181 16.56 -18.10 -12.33
N GLU A 182 15.51 -18.94 -12.18
CA GLU A 182 14.36 -18.97 -13.08
C GLU A 182 13.21 -18.08 -12.56
N GLY A 183 12.08 -18.02 -13.28
CA GLY A 183 10.96 -17.16 -12.91
C GLY A 183 10.22 -17.61 -11.64
N PHE A 184 9.67 -16.65 -10.88
CA PHE A 184 8.68 -16.93 -9.83
C PHE A 184 7.34 -16.30 -10.21
N ARG A 185 6.31 -17.12 -10.46
CA ARG A 185 5.03 -16.67 -11.00
C ARG A 185 3.89 -16.92 -10.00
N PRO A 186 3.44 -15.89 -9.27
CA PRO A 186 2.27 -16.00 -8.41
C PRO A 186 0.99 -15.96 -9.26
N VAL A 187 0.07 -16.87 -8.98
CA VAL A 187 -1.24 -16.99 -9.64
C VAL A 187 -2.30 -17.19 -8.57
N HIS A 188 -3.32 -16.34 -8.59
CA HIS A 188 -4.41 -16.45 -7.64
C HIS A 188 -5.51 -17.35 -8.21
N CYS A 189 -6.02 -18.32 -7.44
CA CYS A 189 -7.03 -19.30 -7.89
C CYS A 189 -8.29 -18.62 -8.44
N ARG A 190 -8.72 -17.49 -7.86
CA ARG A 190 -9.85 -16.67 -8.36
C ARG A 190 -9.64 -16.14 -9.79
N SER A 191 -8.40 -15.96 -10.25
CA SER A 191 -8.12 -15.53 -11.63
C SER A 191 -8.37 -16.64 -12.66
N LEU A 192 -8.49 -17.88 -12.19
CA LEU A 192 -8.72 -19.09 -12.98
C LEU A 192 -10.13 -19.66 -12.78
N PHE A 193 -10.90 -19.14 -11.83
CA PHE A 193 -12.27 -19.57 -11.55
C PHE A 193 -13.27 -18.49 -11.99
N PRO A 194 -14.35 -18.82 -12.73
CA PRO A 194 -14.84 -20.16 -13.06
C PRO A 194 -14.28 -20.71 -14.39
N ALA A 195 -13.25 -20.11 -14.99
CA ALA A 195 -12.67 -20.60 -16.26
C ALA A 195 -12.24 -22.07 -16.19
N ALA A 196 -11.86 -22.56 -15.01
CA ALA A 196 -11.61 -23.98 -14.70
C ALA A 196 -12.80 -24.92 -14.91
N GLU A 197 -14.00 -24.40 -15.13
CA GLU A 197 -15.22 -25.17 -15.42
C GLU A 197 -15.73 -24.97 -16.86
N THR A 198 -15.08 -24.10 -17.63
CA THR A 198 -15.49 -23.76 -19.00
C THR A 198 -14.44 -24.21 -20.02
N SER A 199 -14.74 -24.01 -21.30
CA SER A 199 -13.79 -24.18 -22.42
C SER A 199 -12.74 -23.06 -22.49
N GLU A 200 -12.77 -22.09 -21.56
CA GLU A 200 -11.78 -21.01 -21.49
C GLU A 200 -10.56 -21.36 -20.62
N TRP A 201 -10.58 -22.54 -19.99
CA TRP A 201 -9.51 -23.03 -19.11
C TRP A 201 -8.13 -22.95 -19.78
N GLU A 202 -7.98 -23.57 -20.95
CA GLU A 202 -6.70 -23.67 -21.65
C GLU A 202 -6.17 -22.27 -22.03
N ASN A 203 -7.04 -21.40 -22.57
CA ASN A 203 -6.67 -20.04 -22.95
C ASN A 203 -6.28 -19.16 -21.75
N THR A 204 -6.99 -19.32 -20.63
CA THR A 204 -6.74 -18.55 -19.41
C THR A 204 -5.45 -19.01 -18.74
N LEU A 205 -5.19 -20.31 -18.73
CA LEU A 205 -3.93 -20.89 -18.28
C LEU A 205 -2.76 -20.41 -19.10
N GLU A 206 -2.79 -20.55 -20.43
CA GLU A 206 -1.67 -20.15 -21.28
C GLU A 206 -1.32 -18.66 -21.12
N ARG A 207 -2.33 -17.81 -20.87
CA ARG A 207 -2.11 -16.38 -20.58
C ARG A 207 -1.44 -16.14 -19.21
N LEU A 208 -1.80 -16.92 -18.19
CA LEU A 208 -1.35 -16.70 -16.81
C LEU A 208 -0.04 -17.44 -16.50
N VAL A 209 0.09 -18.65 -17.04
CA VAL A 209 1.22 -19.57 -16.94
C VAL A 209 1.45 -20.17 -18.32
N PRO A 210 2.17 -19.49 -19.22
CA PRO A 210 2.48 -20.05 -20.53
C PRO A 210 3.24 -21.38 -20.39
N GLU A 211 3.02 -22.36 -21.28
CA GLU A 211 3.80 -23.62 -21.29
C GLU A 211 5.32 -23.37 -21.42
N THR A 212 5.71 -22.25 -22.03
CA THR A 212 7.10 -21.79 -22.17
C THR A 212 7.72 -21.29 -20.87
N PHE A 213 6.94 -21.14 -19.80
CA PHE A 213 7.44 -20.64 -18.53
C PHE A 213 8.41 -21.65 -17.88
N GLN A 214 9.54 -21.13 -17.40
CA GLN A 214 10.52 -21.88 -16.63
C GLN A 214 10.60 -21.25 -15.25
N GLY A 215 10.39 -22.06 -14.20
CA GLY A 215 10.58 -21.61 -12.84
C GLY A 215 9.58 -22.20 -11.85
N THR A 216 9.16 -21.39 -10.88
CA THR A 216 8.21 -21.80 -9.83
C THR A 216 6.89 -21.06 -10.00
N VAL A 217 5.80 -21.82 -10.07
CA VAL A 217 4.42 -21.31 -10.07
C VAL A 217 3.88 -21.40 -8.64
N TYR A 218 3.44 -20.28 -8.10
CA TYR A 218 2.85 -20.18 -6.76
C TYR A 218 1.35 -19.95 -6.86
N LEU A 219 0.55 -20.94 -6.52
CA LEU A 219 -0.90 -20.86 -6.43
C LEU A 219 -1.33 -20.31 -5.06
N ASP A 220 -2.10 -19.22 -5.09
CA ASP A 220 -2.64 -18.56 -3.89
C ASP A 220 -4.17 -18.55 -3.88
N GLY A 221 -4.77 -18.56 -2.68
CA GLY A 221 -6.22 -18.36 -2.55
C GLY A 221 -7.07 -19.61 -2.80
N LEU A 222 -6.53 -20.81 -2.58
CA LEU A 222 -7.27 -22.07 -2.81
C LEU A 222 -8.52 -22.18 -1.91
N GLU A 223 -8.47 -21.61 -0.71
CA GLU A 223 -9.61 -21.53 0.21
C GLU A 223 -10.79 -20.70 -0.30
N GLN A 224 -10.58 -19.83 -1.28
CA GLN A 224 -11.66 -19.02 -1.87
C GLN A 224 -12.50 -19.82 -2.86
N LEU A 225 -12.05 -21.02 -3.25
CA LEU A 225 -12.85 -21.94 -4.04
C LEU A 225 -13.80 -22.75 -3.12
N PRO A 226 -15.00 -23.11 -3.62
CA PRO A 226 -15.87 -24.07 -2.96
C PRO A 226 -15.13 -25.35 -2.57
N LEU A 227 -15.39 -25.88 -1.38
CA LEU A 227 -14.64 -27.02 -0.82
C LEU A 227 -14.64 -28.26 -1.74
N ALA A 228 -15.74 -28.50 -2.44
CA ALA A 228 -15.90 -29.61 -3.38
C ALA A 228 -15.04 -29.47 -4.65
N GLU A 229 -14.64 -28.24 -4.99
CA GLU A 229 -13.93 -27.93 -6.23
C GLU A 229 -12.41 -27.83 -6.02
N ARG A 230 -11.93 -27.58 -4.80
CA ARG A 230 -10.50 -27.39 -4.50
C ARG A 230 -9.61 -28.53 -4.99
N GLU A 231 -10.02 -29.78 -4.74
CA GLU A 231 -9.26 -30.95 -5.18
C GLU A 231 -9.26 -31.05 -6.71
N ARG A 232 -10.43 -30.95 -7.34
CA ARG A 232 -10.59 -31.06 -8.79
C ARG A 232 -9.81 -29.97 -9.52
N PHE A 233 -9.92 -28.73 -9.04
CA PHE A 233 -9.19 -27.59 -9.56
C PHE A 233 -7.68 -27.83 -9.50
N LEU A 234 -7.19 -28.28 -8.35
CA LEU A 234 -5.75 -28.45 -8.14
C LEU A 234 -5.18 -29.60 -8.99
N VAL A 235 -5.91 -30.71 -9.12
CA VAL A 235 -5.53 -31.82 -10.01
C VAL A 235 -5.50 -31.35 -11.47
N ARG A 236 -6.51 -30.61 -11.92
CA ARG A 236 -6.55 -30.07 -13.28
C ARG A 236 -5.43 -29.06 -13.53
N PHE A 237 -5.08 -28.23 -12.54
CA PHE A 237 -3.96 -27.30 -12.65
C PHE A 237 -2.62 -28.03 -12.73
N LEU A 238 -2.47 -29.13 -12.00
CA LEU A 238 -1.24 -29.93 -12.03
C LEU A 238 -0.96 -30.51 -13.42
N GLU A 239 -1.99 -30.84 -14.20
CA GLU A 239 -1.84 -31.30 -15.59
C GLU A 239 -1.17 -30.27 -16.51
N HIS A 240 -1.24 -28.98 -16.15
CA HIS A 240 -0.59 -27.88 -16.89
C HIS A 240 0.86 -27.63 -16.45
N ILE A 241 1.30 -28.23 -15.34
CA ILE A 241 2.65 -28.04 -14.80
C ILE A 241 3.60 -28.99 -15.54
N THR A 242 4.51 -28.41 -16.32
CA THR A 242 5.55 -29.13 -17.07
C THR A 242 6.78 -29.39 -16.20
N ASP A 243 7.70 -30.24 -16.67
CA ASP A 243 8.97 -30.55 -15.97
C ASP A 243 9.87 -29.30 -15.76
N SER A 244 9.70 -28.25 -16.56
CA SER A 244 10.40 -26.97 -16.38
C SER A 244 9.79 -26.10 -15.29
N MET A 245 8.68 -26.52 -14.69
CA MET A 245 7.96 -25.79 -13.66
C MET A 245 7.94 -26.53 -12.33
N ARG A 246 7.98 -25.78 -11.23
CA ARG A 246 7.71 -26.28 -9.88
C ARG A 246 6.41 -25.69 -9.36
N LEU A 247 5.54 -26.52 -8.78
CA LEU A 247 4.31 -26.05 -8.16
C LEU A 247 4.49 -25.79 -6.66
N MET A 248 4.07 -24.61 -6.19
CA MET A 248 3.87 -24.33 -4.76
C MET A 248 2.43 -23.84 -4.56
N VAL A 249 1.77 -24.27 -3.49
CA VAL A 249 0.36 -24.00 -3.23
C VAL A 249 0.19 -23.51 -1.81
N SER A 250 -0.55 -22.42 -1.61
CA SER A 250 -0.92 -21.96 -0.28
C SER A 250 -2.30 -22.50 0.13
N LEU A 251 -2.48 -22.71 1.43
CA LEU A 251 -3.78 -23.04 2.00
C LEU A 251 -3.95 -22.41 3.38
N ASP A 252 -5.05 -21.68 3.56
CA ASP A 252 -5.47 -21.24 4.89
C ASP A 252 -5.89 -22.44 5.76
N HIS A 253 -5.31 -22.53 6.96
CA HIS A 253 -5.46 -23.65 7.87
C HIS A 253 -5.54 -23.18 9.33
N MET A 254 -6.65 -23.46 10.03
CA MET A 254 -6.88 -23.06 11.44
C MET A 254 -6.63 -24.22 12.43
N GLY A 255 -6.03 -25.32 12.00
CA GLY A 255 -5.72 -26.46 12.89
C GLY A 255 -6.88 -27.44 13.14
N THR A 256 -8.06 -27.23 12.56
CA THR A 256 -9.24 -28.09 12.81
C THR A 256 -9.06 -29.50 12.23
N PRO A 257 -9.76 -30.53 12.75
CA PRO A 257 -9.73 -31.88 12.16
C PRO A 257 -10.08 -31.91 10.67
N LYS A 258 -11.01 -31.04 10.26
CA LYS A 258 -11.44 -30.90 8.86
C LYS A 258 -10.32 -30.32 7.99
N ASP A 259 -9.60 -29.30 8.48
CA ASP A 259 -8.49 -28.72 7.72
C ASP A 259 -7.31 -29.68 7.64
N LYS A 260 -7.02 -30.44 8.71
CA LYS A 260 -5.99 -31.49 8.71
C LYS A 260 -6.31 -32.59 7.70
N ALA A 261 -7.58 -32.97 7.56
CA ALA A 261 -8.02 -33.91 6.54
C ALA A 261 -7.84 -33.33 5.14
N LEU A 262 -8.25 -32.07 4.91
CA LEU A 262 -8.10 -31.41 3.61
C LEU A 262 -6.63 -31.30 3.18
N VAL A 263 -5.73 -30.89 4.07
CA VAL A 263 -4.28 -30.83 3.80
C VAL A 263 -3.75 -32.18 3.34
N ARG A 264 -4.10 -33.27 4.04
CA ARG A 264 -3.69 -34.63 3.68
C ARG A 264 -4.24 -35.06 2.32
N THR A 265 -5.51 -34.76 2.06
CA THR A 265 -6.15 -35.08 0.77
C THR A 265 -5.44 -34.37 -0.37
N LEU A 266 -5.25 -33.05 -0.27
CA LEU A 266 -4.62 -32.26 -1.33
C LEU A 266 -3.16 -32.66 -1.53
N SER A 267 -2.37 -32.79 -0.45
CA SER A 267 -0.97 -33.17 -0.57
C SER A 267 -0.78 -34.53 -1.20
N SER A 268 -1.63 -35.51 -0.87
CA SER A 268 -1.60 -36.83 -1.50
C SER A 268 -1.96 -36.79 -2.99
N LYS A 269 -2.85 -35.89 -3.41
CA LYS A 269 -3.33 -35.80 -4.79
C LYS A 269 -2.32 -35.18 -5.74
N ILE A 270 -1.54 -34.21 -5.25
CA ILE A 270 -0.50 -33.56 -6.04
C ILE A 270 0.92 -34.05 -5.71
N GLY A 271 1.05 -35.09 -4.88
CA GLY A 271 2.36 -35.60 -4.45
C GLY A 271 3.23 -34.55 -3.75
N ALA A 272 2.60 -33.63 -3.01
CA ALA A 272 3.30 -32.50 -2.40
C ALA A 272 3.87 -32.79 -1.02
N ASP A 273 5.05 -32.26 -0.76
CA ASP A 273 5.55 -32.06 0.60
C ASP A 273 4.69 -31.00 1.31
N VAL A 274 4.49 -31.16 2.62
CA VAL A 274 3.65 -30.26 3.42
C VAL A 274 4.51 -29.45 4.39
N MET A 275 4.35 -28.13 4.34
CA MET A 275 4.97 -27.20 5.28
C MET A 275 3.88 -26.50 6.10
N HIS A 276 3.93 -26.68 7.42
CA HIS A 276 3.02 -26.01 8.35
C HIS A 276 3.68 -24.76 8.93
N LEU A 277 3.02 -23.61 8.78
CA LEU A 277 3.42 -22.36 9.41
C LEU A 277 2.59 -22.13 10.69
N PRO A 278 3.25 -21.97 11.86
CA PRO A 278 2.55 -21.69 13.11
C PRO A 278 1.99 -20.26 13.11
N PRO A 279 0.83 -20.03 13.74
CA PRO A 279 0.31 -18.69 13.96
C PRO A 279 1.21 -17.89 14.91
N LEU A 280 1.13 -16.56 14.86
CA LEU A 280 1.99 -15.65 15.61
C LEU A 280 1.84 -15.82 17.13
N ARG A 281 0.64 -16.11 17.64
CA ARG A 281 0.39 -16.45 19.05
C ARG A 281 1.14 -17.69 19.57
N GLU A 282 1.53 -18.62 18.70
CA GLU A 282 2.34 -19.80 19.07
C GLU A 282 3.86 -19.52 19.01
N ARG A 283 4.25 -18.30 18.66
CA ARG A 283 5.64 -17.85 18.56
C ARG A 283 5.79 -16.42 19.12
N LYS A 284 5.29 -16.21 20.35
CA LYS A 284 5.32 -14.89 21.02
C LYS A 284 6.73 -14.29 21.08
N GLU A 285 7.75 -15.13 21.24
CA GLU A 285 9.18 -14.74 21.21
C GLU A 285 9.62 -14.05 19.90
N ASP A 286 8.90 -14.27 18.79
CA ASP A 286 9.19 -13.67 17.49
C ASP A 286 8.46 -12.32 17.30
N ILE A 287 7.49 -11.97 18.15
CA ILE A 287 6.66 -10.76 17.99
C ILE A 287 7.52 -9.50 18.10
N LEU A 288 8.28 -9.35 19.19
CA LEU A 288 9.09 -8.16 19.42
C LEU A 288 10.22 -8.01 18.38
N PRO A 289 10.99 -9.05 18.02
CA PRO A 289 11.94 -8.97 16.91
C PRO A 289 11.31 -8.54 15.58
N LEU A 290 10.16 -9.12 15.22
CA LEU A 290 9.43 -8.73 14.00
C LEU A 290 8.92 -7.29 14.07
N ALA A 291 8.39 -6.88 15.22
CA ALA A 291 7.94 -5.51 15.44
C ALA A 291 9.09 -4.51 15.31
N ASN A 292 10.24 -4.78 15.92
CA ASN A 292 11.44 -3.95 15.82
C ASN A 292 11.98 -3.90 14.39
N ARG A 293 11.96 -5.02 13.65
CA ARG A 293 12.28 -4.99 12.22
C ARG A 293 11.34 -4.09 11.45
N PHE A 294 10.02 -4.24 11.60
CA PHE A 294 9.06 -3.39 10.89
C PHE A 294 9.18 -1.92 11.30
N LEU A 295 9.56 -1.65 12.55
CA LEU A 295 9.88 -0.32 13.02
C LEU A 295 11.14 0.24 12.35
N ASN A 296 12.20 -0.55 12.24
CA ASN A 296 13.45 -0.19 11.55
C ASN A 296 13.26 -0.03 10.04
N GLU A 297 12.42 -0.84 9.40
CA GLU A 297 11.98 -0.65 8.01
C GLU A 297 11.31 0.73 7.81
N CYS A 298 10.72 1.30 8.88
CA CYS A 298 10.19 2.67 8.86
C CYS A 298 11.26 3.75 9.13
N VAL A 299 12.42 3.39 9.71
CA VAL A 299 13.55 4.29 10.03
C VAL A 299 14.48 4.49 8.82
N GLU A 300 14.71 3.46 8.00
CA GLU A 300 15.49 3.56 6.74
C GLU A 300 14.84 4.50 5.70
N VAL A 301 13.58 4.86 5.89
CA VAL A 301 12.85 5.90 5.14
C VAL A 301 13.17 7.32 5.67
N GLY A 302 14.25 7.49 6.45
CA GLY A 302 14.85 8.75 6.87
C GLY A 302 14.21 9.37 8.12
N ARG A 303 14.05 8.59 9.19
CA ARG A 303 13.56 9.05 10.51
C ARG A 303 14.61 8.82 11.61
N HIS A 304 14.39 9.44 12.77
CA HIS A 304 15.15 9.16 14.00
C HIS A 304 14.92 7.71 14.44
N GLU A 305 15.90 7.10 15.13
CA GLU A 305 15.71 5.81 15.79
C GLU A 305 14.48 5.88 16.71
N LYS A 306 13.57 4.93 16.53
CA LYS A 306 12.34 4.82 17.31
C LYS A 306 12.38 3.53 18.10
N GLU A 307 11.89 3.57 19.33
CA GLU A 307 11.81 2.45 20.25
C GLU A 307 10.38 2.31 20.77
N PHE A 308 9.97 1.08 21.10
CA PHE A 308 8.70 0.85 21.79
C PHE A 308 8.85 1.15 23.28
N SER A 309 7.86 1.80 23.88
CA SER A 309 7.77 1.90 25.34
C SER A 309 7.54 0.51 25.94
N GLU A 310 7.93 0.29 27.20
CA GLU A 310 7.74 -1.01 27.88
C GLU A 310 6.27 -1.47 27.85
N ASP A 311 5.33 -0.54 28.06
CA ASP A 311 3.89 -0.83 27.99
C ASP A 311 3.44 -1.33 26.60
N VAL A 312 4.05 -0.84 25.53
CA VAL A 312 3.71 -1.29 24.17
C VAL A 312 4.24 -2.69 23.92
N ILE A 313 5.42 -3.02 24.42
CA ILE A 313 5.99 -4.37 24.28
C ILE A 313 5.06 -5.38 24.94
N VAL A 314 4.57 -5.10 26.15
CA VAL A 314 3.60 -5.95 26.85
C VAL A 314 2.33 -6.14 26.03
N VAL A 315 1.74 -5.06 25.50
CA VAL A 315 0.54 -5.13 24.67
C VAL A 315 0.77 -5.93 23.38
N LEU A 316 1.93 -5.77 22.73
CA LEU A 316 2.27 -6.50 21.52
C LEU A 316 2.42 -8.01 21.79
N GLU A 317 3.06 -8.39 22.90
CA GLU A 317 3.28 -9.80 23.26
C GLU A 317 2.01 -10.50 23.79
N ASP A 318 1.11 -9.76 24.42
CA ASP A 318 -0.11 -10.33 24.99
C ASP A 318 -1.19 -10.58 23.92
N TYR A 319 -1.28 -9.69 22.92
CA TYR A 319 -2.27 -9.80 21.84
C TYR A 319 -2.14 -11.07 21.00
N ASP A 320 -3.27 -11.67 20.62
CA ASP A 320 -3.32 -12.97 19.92
C ASP A 320 -3.03 -12.90 18.41
N TRP A 321 -3.00 -11.69 17.83
CA TRP A 321 -2.72 -11.44 16.41
C TRP A 321 -3.52 -12.33 15.44
N PRO A 322 -4.86 -12.21 15.38
CA PRO A 322 -5.70 -12.99 14.46
C PRO A 322 -5.33 -12.81 12.97
N GLY A 323 -4.76 -11.67 12.59
CA GLY A 323 -4.20 -11.41 11.25
C GLY A 323 -2.69 -11.67 11.14
N ASN A 324 -2.08 -12.29 12.17
CA ASN A 324 -0.70 -12.76 12.21
C ASN A 324 0.32 -11.64 11.86
N ILE A 325 1.38 -11.96 11.10
CA ILE A 325 2.45 -11.01 10.75
C ILE A 325 1.90 -9.83 9.95
N ALA A 326 0.89 -10.04 9.10
CA ALA A 326 0.29 -8.98 8.30
C ALA A 326 -0.38 -7.91 9.17
N GLU A 327 -1.07 -8.34 10.24
CA GLU A 327 -1.66 -7.43 11.22
C GLU A 327 -0.60 -6.76 12.10
N LEU A 328 0.40 -7.51 12.57
CA LEU A 328 1.54 -6.94 13.33
C LEU A 328 2.25 -5.84 12.55
N LYS A 329 2.61 -6.10 11.30
CA LYS A 329 3.23 -5.11 10.42
C LYS A 329 2.33 -3.89 10.26
N GLY A 330 1.04 -4.10 9.98
CA GLY A 330 0.08 -3.00 9.85
C GLY A 330 -0.04 -2.16 11.12
N ALA A 331 -0.03 -2.79 12.29
CA ALA A 331 -0.11 -2.12 13.59
C ALA A 331 1.15 -1.30 13.91
N VAL A 332 2.32 -1.92 13.76
CA VAL A 332 3.61 -1.26 13.99
C VAL A 332 3.84 -0.12 13.02
N THR A 333 3.57 -0.32 11.73
CA THR A 333 3.68 0.75 10.74
C THR A 333 2.78 1.92 11.11
N LYS A 334 1.49 1.70 11.42
CA LYS A 334 0.57 2.76 11.86
C LYS A 334 1.07 3.47 13.13
N ALA A 335 1.56 2.74 14.12
CA ALA A 335 2.08 3.32 15.36
C ALA A 335 3.37 4.13 15.14
N ALA A 336 4.25 3.67 14.23
CA ALA A 336 5.44 4.39 13.82
C ALA A 336 5.11 5.68 13.03
N PHE A 337 3.99 5.72 12.32
CA PHE A 337 3.49 6.93 11.65
C PHE A 337 2.77 7.88 12.60
N ALA A 338 2.02 7.36 13.57
CA ALA A 338 1.28 8.17 14.54
C ALA A 338 2.19 8.82 15.59
N SER A 339 3.35 8.22 15.88
CA SER A 339 4.32 8.76 16.85
C SER A 339 5.14 9.92 16.27
N GLN A 340 5.14 11.07 16.95
CA GLN A 340 5.99 12.21 16.58
C GLN A 340 7.39 12.18 17.23
N GLY A 341 7.57 11.41 18.31
CA GLY A 341 8.85 11.26 19.03
C GLY A 341 9.64 9.99 18.68
N SER A 342 10.75 9.78 19.41
CA SER A 342 11.56 8.56 19.35
C SER A 342 10.92 7.37 20.09
N GLU A 343 9.82 7.58 20.81
CA GLU A 343 9.16 6.54 21.59
C GLU A 343 7.74 6.26 21.04
N ILE A 344 7.43 4.97 20.82
CA ILE A 344 6.09 4.47 20.50
C ILE A 344 5.40 4.06 21.78
N ARG A 345 4.38 4.82 22.15
CA ARG A 345 3.47 4.59 23.29
C ARG A 345 2.16 3.89 22.87
N VAL A 346 1.43 3.33 23.85
CA VAL A 346 0.23 2.50 23.64
C VAL A 346 -0.87 3.21 22.87
N ASP A 347 -1.02 4.52 23.05
CA ASP A 347 -2.00 5.36 22.36
C ASP A 347 -1.79 5.47 20.84
N HIS A 348 -0.59 5.15 20.35
CA HIS A 348 -0.29 5.05 18.91
C HIS A 348 -0.72 3.71 18.29
N LEU A 349 -0.97 2.67 19.08
CA LEU A 349 -1.43 1.38 18.57
C LEU A 349 -2.89 1.47 18.07
N PRO A 350 -3.28 0.68 17.06
CA PRO A 350 -4.67 0.56 16.63
C PRO A 350 -5.64 0.23 17.78
N TYR A 351 -6.84 0.81 17.75
CA TYR A 351 -7.86 0.62 18.79
C TYR A 351 -8.19 -0.85 19.08
N ALA A 352 -8.30 -1.70 18.06
CA ALA A 352 -8.59 -3.14 18.24
C ALA A 352 -7.52 -3.90 19.05
N ILE A 353 -6.29 -3.39 19.12
CA ILE A 353 -5.19 -3.96 19.90
C ILE A 353 -5.22 -3.40 21.33
N ARG A 354 -5.59 -2.12 21.49
CA ARG A 354 -5.76 -1.45 22.79
C ARG A 354 -6.97 -1.99 23.57
N GLU A 355 -8.09 -2.24 22.90
CA GLU A 355 -9.33 -2.69 23.52
C GLU A 355 -9.24 -4.16 24.00
N ALA A 356 -8.46 -4.99 23.31
CA ALA A 356 -8.20 -6.36 23.74
C ALA A 356 -7.38 -6.42 25.04
N SER A 357 -6.49 -5.45 25.27
CA SER A 357 -5.79 -5.27 26.56
C SER A 357 -6.65 -4.61 27.65
N ASP A 358 -7.69 -3.86 27.27
CA ASP A 358 -8.59 -3.19 28.22
C ASP A 358 -9.60 -4.14 28.88
N PHE A 359 -9.75 -5.38 28.39
CA PHE A 359 -10.72 -6.34 28.95
C PHE A 359 -10.36 -6.79 30.38
N GLU A 360 -9.08 -6.77 30.78
CA GLU A 360 -8.67 -7.02 32.17
C GLU A 360 -8.54 -5.75 33.02
N VAL A 361 -8.50 -4.55 32.42
CA VAL A 361 -8.33 -3.26 33.12
C VAL A 361 -9.66 -2.50 33.28
N SER A 362 -10.74 -2.99 32.68
CA SER A 362 -12.10 -2.43 32.66
C SER A 362 -12.79 -2.23 34.02
N ALA A 363 -12.13 -2.50 35.15
CA ALA A 363 -12.67 -2.23 36.48
C ALA A 363 -12.28 -0.86 37.08
N SER A 364 -11.31 -0.10 36.54
CA SER A 364 -11.07 1.26 37.05
C SER A 364 -10.18 2.16 36.17
N ARG A 365 -10.79 3.13 35.46
CA ARG A 365 -10.56 4.60 35.60
C ARG A 365 -10.97 5.37 34.33
N ASN A 366 -11.73 6.43 34.55
CA ASN A 366 -12.36 7.33 33.59
C ASN A 366 -11.39 8.22 32.78
N ASP A 367 -11.90 8.63 31.62
CA ASP A 367 -11.65 9.90 30.90
C ASP A 367 -10.84 10.93 31.70
N THR A 368 -9.61 11.19 31.27
CA THR A 368 -8.86 12.36 31.74
C THR A 368 -8.17 13.06 30.58
N PRO A 369 -8.54 14.31 30.23
CA PRO A 369 -7.79 15.13 29.29
C PRO A 369 -6.38 15.44 29.81
N SER A 370 -5.40 15.53 28.90
CA SER A 370 -3.97 15.67 29.20
C SER A 370 -3.54 16.99 29.89
N ASN A 371 -4.46 17.93 30.16
CA ASN A 371 -4.18 19.17 30.89
C ASN A 371 -5.46 19.77 31.52
N PHE A 372 -5.46 19.99 32.84
CA PHE A 372 -6.58 20.61 33.58
C PHE A 372 -7.03 21.96 33.00
N ASN A 373 -6.09 22.79 32.54
CA ASN A 373 -6.41 24.10 31.99
C ASN A 373 -7.13 24.02 30.63
N VAL A 374 -6.82 22.99 29.84
CA VAL A 374 -7.45 22.75 28.54
C VAL A 374 -8.87 22.20 28.74
N ALA A 375 -9.02 21.19 29.60
CA ALA A 375 -10.32 20.63 29.99
C ALA A 375 -11.27 21.71 30.54
N ARG A 376 -10.77 22.56 31.43
CA ARG A 376 -11.54 23.67 32.00
C ARG A 376 -11.97 24.68 30.93
N THR A 377 -11.08 25.00 29.99
CA THR A 377 -11.37 25.98 28.94
C THR A 377 -12.41 25.46 27.95
N GLN A 378 -12.36 24.17 27.59
CA GLN A 378 -13.34 23.52 26.73
C GLN A 378 -14.72 23.45 27.38
N TRP A 379 -14.78 22.98 28.64
CA TRP A 379 -16.01 22.96 29.42
C TRP A 379 -16.63 24.36 29.54
N GLU A 380 -15.81 25.37 29.84
CA GLU A 380 -16.27 26.75 30.01
C GLU A 380 -16.74 27.37 28.68
N ARG A 381 -16.10 27.07 27.55
CA ARG A 381 -16.56 27.50 26.22
C ARG A 381 -17.92 26.89 25.88
N GLN A 382 -18.09 25.58 26.08
CA GLN A 382 -19.35 24.88 25.80
C GLN A 382 -20.48 25.38 26.71
N TYR A 383 -20.19 25.55 27.99
CA TYR A 383 -21.14 26.06 28.98
C TYR A 383 -21.64 27.46 28.62
N LEU A 384 -20.72 28.36 28.25
CA LEU A 384 -21.08 29.73 27.85
C LEU A 384 -21.82 29.78 26.51
N ALA A 385 -21.42 28.98 25.53
CA ALA A 385 -22.10 28.91 24.23
C ALA A 385 -23.55 28.43 24.39
N PHE A 386 -23.77 27.37 25.17
CA PHE A 386 -25.11 26.86 25.49
C PHE A 386 -26.01 27.93 26.10
N HIS A 387 -25.53 28.64 27.13
CA HIS A 387 -26.36 29.66 27.79
C HIS A 387 -26.57 30.93 26.94
N LEU A 388 -25.62 31.28 26.06
CA LEU A 388 -25.79 32.34 25.08
C LEU A 388 -26.90 32.00 24.09
N GLU A 389 -26.96 30.77 23.62
CA GLU A 389 -28.04 30.30 22.72
C GLU A 389 -29.39 30.23 23.44
N GLU A 390 -29.44 29.65 24.64
CA GLU A 390 -30.66 29.54 25.47
C GLU A 390 -31.33 30.91 25.71
N HIS A 391 -30.53 31.96 25.85
CA HIS A 391 -31.00 33.32 26.10
C HIS A 391 -31.03 34.20 24.85
N GLY A 392 -30.96 33.61 23.65
CA GLY A 392 -31.09 34.31 22.37
C GLY A 392 -30.03 35.40 22.16
N TRP A 393 -28.79 35.14 22.61
CA TRP A 393 -27.64 36.05 22.56
C TRP A 393 -27.81 37.37 23.35
N ASP A 394 -28.77 37.44 24.28
CA ASP A 394 -28.88 38.54 25.24
C ASP A 394 -27.79 38.42 26.31
N ILE A 395 -26.71 39.19 26.15
CA ILE A 395 -25.53 39.13 27.02
C ILE A 395 -25.88 39.47 28.48
N ASN A 396 -26.85 40.36 28.72
CA ASN A 396 -27.22 40.74 30.08
C ASN A 396 -27.96 39.59 30.80
N LYS A 397 -28.93 38.97 30.12
CA LYS A 397 -29.64 37.81 30.66
C LYS A 397 -28.71 36.62 30.85
N THR A 398 -27.84 36.37 29.86
CA THR A 398 -26.87 35.27 29.92
C THR A 398 -25.90 35.46 31.07
N ALA A 399 -25.35 36.67 31.25
CA ALA A 399 -24.44 37.00 32.34
C ALA A 399 -25.11 36.76 33.71
N GLN A 400 -26.38 37.14 33.87
CA GLN A 400 -27.15 36.89 35.08
C GLN A 400 -27.38 35.39 35.34
N ALA A 401 -27.71 34.61 34.30
CA ALA A 401 -27.95 33.18 34.41
C ALA A 401 -26.69 32.38 34.79
N VAL A 402 -25.53 32.75 34.23
CA VAL A 402 -24.24 32.08 34.49
C VAL A 402 -23.49 32.68 35.69
N GLY A 403 -24.07 33.64 36.40
CA GLY A 403 -23.48 34.25 37.60
C GLY A 403 -22.24 35.13 37.32
N MET A 404 -22.14 35.71 36.13
CA MET A 404 -21.04 36.58 35.69
C MET A 404 -21.49 38.02 35.48
N THR A 405 -20.54 38.96 35.40
CA THR A 405 -20.84 40.33 34.96
C THR A 405 -20.79 40.43 33.43
N GLU A 406 -21.60 41.30 32.82
CA GLU A 406 -21.61 41.53 31.37
C GLU A 406 -20.21 41.76 30.77
N PRO A 407 -19.32 42.59 31.38
CA PRO A 407 -17.97 42.82 30.84
C PRO A 407 -17.05 41.60 30.96
N ALA A 408 -17.29 40.70 31.91
CA ALA A 408 -16.53 39.46 32.06
C ALA A 408 -16.97 38.42 31.01
N LEU A 409 -18.28 38.31 30.78
CA LEU A 409 -18.84 37.45 29.74
C LEU A 409 -18.37 37.88 28.33
N ARG A 410 -18.43 39.18 28.00
CA ARG A 410 -17.93 39.72 26.72
C ARG A 410 -16.46 39.41 26.48
N ARG A 411 -15.62 39.49 27.51
CA ARG A 411 -14.20 39.11 27.42
C ARG A 411 -14.02 37.62 27.12
N LYS A 412 -14.81 36.75 27.75
CA LYS A 412 -14.75 35.30 27.50
C LYS A 412 -15.29 34.92 26.11
N ILE A 413 -16.39 35.53 25.66
CA ILE A 413 -16.91 35.36 24.28
C ILE A 413 -15.81 35.66 23.26
N LYS A 414 -15.13 36.79 23.42
CA LYS A 414 -14.02 37.18 22.54
C LYS A 414 -12.81 36.26 22.67
N ALA A 415 -12.43 35.87 23.89
CA ALA A 415 -11.28 35.01 24.13
C ALA A 415 -11.47 33.57 23.61
N TYR A 416 -12.71 33.08 23.60
CA TYR A 416 -13.07 31.73 23.14
C TYR A 416 -13.66 31.68 21.73
N ASN A 417 -13.69 32.83 21.04
CA ASN A 417 -14.24 33.00 19.70
C ASN A 417 -15.66 32.39 19.54
N ILE A 418 -16.56 32.71 20.46
CA ILE A 418 -17.96 32.27 20.45
C ILE A 418 -18.75 33.24 19.55
N GLU A 419 -19.24 32.77 18.41
CA GLU A 419 -19.95 33.58 17.41
C GLU A 419 -21.41 33.13 17.21
N PRO A 420 -22.34 34.06 16.94
CA PRO A 420 -23.73 33.72 16.69
C PRO A 420 -23.87 32.97 15.38
N VAL A 421 -24.46 31.77 15.46
CA VAL A 421 -24.96 31.05 14.28
C VAL A 421 -26.14 31.84 13.74
N LEU A 422 -25.94 32.58 12.65
CA LEU A 422 -27.05 33.25 11.96
C LEU A 422 -28.00 32.16 11.44
N PRO A 423 -29.32 32.27 11.69
CA PRO A 423 -30.25 31.30 11.15
C PRO A 423 -30.23 31.40 9.63
N ALA A 424 -29.86 30.30 8.95
CA ALA A 424 -30.10 30.15 7.53
C ALA A 424 -31.61 30.13 7.27
N SER A 425 -32.03 30.50 6.06
CA SER A 425 -33.44 30.56 5.69
C SER A 425 -34.09 29.17 5.83
N THR A 426 -35.04 29.02 6.76
CA THR A 426 -35.78 27.77 7.06
C THR A 426 -36.77 27.34 5.97
N THR A 427 -36.87 28.10 4.88
CA THR A 427 -37.68 27.69 3.72
C THR A 427 -37.07 26.46 3.06
N LEU A 428 -37.89 25.40 2.99
CA LEU A 428 -37.61 24.21 2.20
C LEU A 428 -37.38 24.64 0.74
N ARG A 429 -36.19 24.29 0.21
CA ARG A 429 -35.89 24.45 -1.21
C ARG A 429 -36.12 23.11 -1.88
N GLU A 430 -37.20 23.02 -2.63
CA GLU A 430 -37.48 21.88 -3.49
C GLU A 430 -36.86 22.11 -4.86
N THR A 431 -36.05 21.15 -5.30
CA THR A 431 -35.56 21.08 -6.68
C THR A 431 -36.11 19.83 -7.35
N ASN A 432 -36.12 19.81 -8.69
CA ASN A 432 -36.46 18.57 -9.40
C ASN A 432 -35.38 17.53 -9.10
N GLN A 433 -35.80 16.28 -8.89
CA GLN A 433 -34.89 15.15 -8.99
C GLN A 433 -34.30 15.09 -10.40
N ARG A 434 -33.09 14.55 -10.54
CA ARG A 434 -32.40 14.45 -11.83
C ARG A 434 -31.85 13.07 -12.08
N SER A 435 -31.86 12.72 -13.36
CA SER A 435 -31.15 11.57 -13.92
C SER A 435 -30.40 12.00 -15.18
N ILE A 436 -29.79 11.03 -15.86
CA ILE A 436 -29.23 11.22 -17.20
C ILE A 436 -30.29 10.91 -18.27
N SER A 437 -30.13 11.39 -19.50
CA SER A 437 -31.11 11.16 -20.57
C SER A 437 -30.87 9.88 -21.37
N LYS A 438 -29.63 9.39 -21.40
CA LYS A 438 -29.24 8.13 -22.04
C LYS A 438 -28.11 7.44 -21.28
N SER A 439 -27.99 6.13 -21.44
CA SER A 439 -26.90 5.38 -20.84
C SER A 439 -25.55 5.73 -21.48
N VAL A 440 -24.50 5.72 -20.66
CA VAL A 440 -23.13 6.01 -21.07
C VAL A 440 -22.17 4.99 -20.49
N VAL A 441 -21.06 4.78 -21.19
CA VAL A 441 -20.04 3.79 -20.82
C VAL A 441 -18.68 4.43 -20.80
N LEU A 442 -17.90 4.13 -19.77
CA LEU A 442 -16.53 4.55 -19.61
C LEU A 442 -15.67 3.34 -19.26
N TYR A 443 -14.51 3.21 -19.90
CA TYR A 443 -13.56 2.14 -19.61
C TYR A 443 -12.31 2.73 -18.97
N GLY A 444 -11.79 2.06 -17.95
CA GLY A 444 -10.57 2.48 -17.30
C GLY A 444 -9.95 1.38 -16.45
N ARG A 445 -9.19 1.82 -15.45
CA ARG A 445 -8.53 0.95 -14.49
C ARG A 445 -8.81 1.48 -13.09
N GLY A 446 -9.06 0.59 -12.13
CA GLY A 446 -9.16 0.97 -10.72
C GLY A 446 -7.81 1.47 -10.20
N LEU A 447 -7.81 2.49 -9.33
CA LEU A 447 -6.59 3.04 -8.74
C LEU A 447 -5.89 1.99 -7.86
N HIS A 448 -6.66 1.33 -7.00
CA HIS A 448 -6.11 0.46 -5.99
C HIS A 448 -5.97 -0.98 -6.48
N SER A 449 -7.00 -1.53 -7.11
CA SER A 449 -6.96 -2.91 -7.62
C SER A 449 -6.06 -3.10 -8.83
N GLY A 450 -5.78 -2.02 -9.58
CA GLY A 450 -5.07 -2.12 -10.86
C GLY A 450 -5.81 -2.92 -11.93
N LEU A 451 -7.03 -3.39 -11.68
CA LEU A 451 -7.82 -4.17 -12.62
C LEU A 451 -8.50 -3.25 -13.63
N LYS A 452 -8.68 -3.74 -14.87
CA LYS A 452 -9.53 -3.05 -15.85
C LYS A 452 -10.97 -3.09 -15.34
N THR A 453 -11.62 -1.93 -15.31
CA THR A 453 -13.00 -1.78 -14.88
C THR A 453 -13.77 -1.03 -15.97
N GLY A 454 -14.99 -1.47 -16.23
CA GLY A 454 -15.94 -0.76 -17.09
C GLY A 454 -17.03 -0.16 -16.22
N LEU A 455 -17.35 1.10 -16.44
CA LEU A 455 -18.39 1.85 -15.75
C LEU A 455 -19.55 2.07 -16.73
N ILE A 456 -20.73 1.53 -16.43
CA ILE A 456 -21.97 1.82 -17.18
C ILE A 456 -22.87 2.63 -16.28
N ILE A 457 -23.27 3.82 -16.71
CA ILE A 457 -24.25 4.65 -16.00
C ILE A 457 -25.56 4.61 -16.77
N GLU A 458 -26.63 4.18 -16.10
CA GLU A 458 -27.99 4.07 -16.65
C GLU A 458 -28.94 4.99 -15.88
N PRO A 459 -29.90 5.62 -16.56
CA PRO A 459 -30.91 6.41 -15.89
C PRO A 459 -31.86 5.55 -15.07
N LEU A 460 -32.29 6.06 -13.91
CA LEU A 460 -33.30 5.43 -13.07
C LEU A 460 -34.50 6.36 -12.86
N PRO A 461 -35.71 5.81 -12.63
CA PRO A 461 -36.89 6.60 -12.32
C PRO A 461 -36.76 7.35 -10.99
N PRO A 462 -37.63 8.33 -10.71
CA PRO A 462 -37.62 9.09 -9.47
C PRO A 462 -37.67 8.22 -8.21
N GLY A 463 -36.99 8.65 -7.15
CA GLY A 463 -36.93 7.96 -5.86
C GLY A 463 -35.99 6.75 -5.81
N SER A 464 -35.36 6.38 -6.92
CA SER A 464 -34.45 5.23 -6.96
C SER A 464 -33.14 5.46 -6.19
N GLY A 465 -32.70 6.73 -6.07
CA GLY A 465 -31.41 7.06 -5.50
C GLY A 465 -30.24 6.71 -6.43
N ILE A 466 -29.02 6.92 -5.94
CA ILE A 466 -27.79 6.49 -6.61
C ILE A 466 -27.48 5.08 -6.16
N GLN A 467 -27.41 4.17 -7.13
CA GLN A 467 -27.16 2.75 -6.88
C GLN A 467 -25.92 2.29 -7.63
N PHE A 468 -25.08 1.51 -6.95
CA PHE A 468 -23.95 0.83 -7.55
C PHE A 468 -24.27 -0.66 -7.70
N GLY A 469 -23.97 -1.25 -8.85
CA GLY A 469 -24.24 -2.66 -9.13
C GLY A 469 -23.09 -3.34 -9.86
N ASN A 470 -23.21 -4.65 -10.04
CA ASN A 470 -22.27 -5.44 -10.83
C ASN A 470 -22.75 -5.54 -12.29
N LEU A 471 -21.81 -5.79 -13.21
CA LEU A 471 -22.16 -6.03 -14.62
C LEU A 471 -22.90 -7.36 -14.84
N THR A 472 -22.77 -8.31 -13.92
CA THR A 472 -23.23 -9.70 -14.06
C THR A 472 -24.35 -10.09 -13.10
N SER A 473 -24.70 -9.23 -12.12
CA SER A 473 -25.76 -9.47 -11.14
C SER A 473 -26.73 -8.29 -11.09
N PRO A 474 -28.03 -8.53 -10.88
CA PRO A 474 -29.01 -7.47 -10.63
C PRO A 474 -28.86 -6.82 -9.24
N ASP A 475 -28.05 -7.39 -8.34
CA ASP A 475 -27.87 -6.86 -7.00
C ASP A 475 -27.21 -5.48 -7.02
N THR A 476 -27.63 -4.60 -6.10
CA THR A 476 -27.09 -3.25 -5.95
C THR A 476 -26.75 -2.91 -4.50
N VAL A 477 -25.84 -1.96 -4.33
CA VAL A 477 -25.58 -1.24 -3.09
C VAL A 477 -25.95 0.22 -3.29
N ARG A 478 -26.77 0.76 -2.39
CA ARG A 478 -27.14 2.18 -2.42
C ARG A 478 -25.97 3.04 -1.95
N ALA A 479 -25.78 4.20 -2.57
CA ALA A 479 -24.88 5.23 -2.07
C ALA A 479 -25.45 5.86 -0.79
N SER A 480 -25.23 5.20 0.36
CA SER A 480 -25.60 5.65 1.70
C SER A 480 -24.48 5.35 2.68
N ALA A 481 -24.36 6.18 3.72
CA ALA A 481 -23.43 5.98 4.82
C ALA A 481 -23.65 4.65 5.58
N ASP A 482 -24.86 4.07 5.49
CA ASP A 482 -25.21 2.78 6.11
C ASP A 482 -24.46 1.60 5.46
N PHE A 483 -24.10 1.74 4.19
CA PHE A 483 -23.43 0.69 3.42
C PHE A 483 -21.92 0.91 3.35
N VAL A 484 -21.36 1.88 4.06
CA VAL A 484 -19.90 2.12 4.08
C VAL A 484 -19.19 1.02 4.89
N ASP A 485 -18.41 0.20 4.19
CA ASP A 485 -17.67 -0.96 4.73
C ASP A 485 -16.20 -0.63 5.02
N GLY A 486 -15.69 0.49 4.48
CA GLY A 486 -14.33 0.94 4.78
C GLY A 486 -14.03 2.33 4.25
N THR A 487 -13.13 3.02 4.94
CA THR A 487 -12.64 4.38 4.61
C THR A 487 -11.11 4.43 4.54
N ASN A 488 -10.45 3.29 4.36
CA ASN A 488 -8.99 3.20 4.30
C ASN A 488 -8.53 3.65 2.91
N HIS A 489 -8.00 4.87 2.79
CA HIS A 489 -7.54 5.51 1.56
C HIS A 489 -8.64 5.85 0.53
N ALA A 490 -9.84 5.29 0.68
CA ALA A 490 -11.03 5.56 -0.12
C ALA A 490 -12.29 5.11 0.64
N THR A 491 -13.43 5.70 0.32
CA THR A 491 -14.80 5.34 0.69
C THR A 491 -15.31 4.18 -0.17
N ASN A 492 -15.58 3.07 0.50
CA ASN A 492 -16.05 1.84 -0.12
C ASN A 492 -17.44 1.46 0.41
N LEU A 493 -18.34 1.09 -0.50
CA LEU A 493 -19.68 0.60 -0.18
C LEU A 493 -19.77 -0.91 -0.36
N ARG A 494 -20.52 -1.57 0.52
CA ARG A 494 -20.84 -3.00 0.42
C ARG A 494 -22.29 -3.27 0.81
N ASN A 495 -22.98 -4.07 -0.01
CA ASN A 495 -24.25 -4.71 0.36
C ASN A 495 -24.22 -6.17 -0.13
N GLY A 496 -24.14 -7.12 0.80
CA GLY A 496 -23.94 -8.53 0.47
C GLY A 496 -22.67 -8.74 -0.36
N ALA A 497 -22.83 -9.28 -1.57
CA ALA A 497 -21.73 -9.53 -2.51
C ALA A 497 -21.34 -8.31 -3.37
N VAL A 498 -22.19 -7.28 -3.44
CA VAL A 498 -21.92 -6.09 -4.25
C VAL A 498 -20.98 -5.16 -3.50
N THR A 499 -19.92 -4.74 -4.17
CA THR A 499 -18.93 -3.79 -3.62
C THR A 499 -18.71 -2.67 -4.63
N ALA A 500 -18.62 -1.43 -4.14
CA ALA A 500 -18.24 -0.27 -4.94
C ALA A 500 -17.11 0.47 -4.21
N ARG A 501 -15.94 0.54 -4.85
CA ARG A 501 -14.73 1.15 -4.26
C ARG A 501 -14.36 2.46 -4.96
N THR A 502 -13.74 3.36 -4.21
CA THR A 502 -13.13 4.60 -4.73
C THR A 502 -14.17 5.50 -5.43
N ILE A 503 -15.32 5.69 -4.78
CA ILE A 503 -16.50 6.30 -5.40
C ILE A 503 -16.49 7.84 -5.40
N GLU A 504 -15.56 8.46 -4.69
CA GLU A 504 -15.64 9.85 -4.23
C GLU A 504 -15.64 10.82 -5.39
N HIS A 505 -14.77 10.60 -6.38
CA HIS A 505 -14.68 11.47 -7.55
C HIS A 505 -15.96 11.46 -8.39
N LEU A 506 -16.52 10.26 -8.60
CA LEU A 506 -17.79 10.12 -9.29
C LEU A 506 -18.92 10.75 -8.48
N MET A 507 -19.01 10.45 -7.18
CA MET A 507 -20.01 11.05 -6.29
C MET A 507 -19.91 12.59 -6.24
N SER A 508 -18.70 13.14 -6.28
CA SER A 508 -18.48 14.58 -6.32
C SER A 508 -18.97 15.20 -7.63
N ALA A 509 -18.79 14.52 -8.76
CA ALA A 509 -19.36 14.95 -10.03
C ALA A 509 -20.89 14.86 -9.98
N LEU A 510 -21.46 13.76 -9.48
CA LEU A 510 -22.92 13.60 -9.35
C LEU A 510 -23.54 14.70 -8.47
N HIS A 511 -22.88 15.07 -7.37
CA HIS A 511 -23.27 16.21 -6.54
C HIS A 511 -23.30 17.51 -7.35
N ALA A 512 -22.23 17.81 -8.11
CA ALA A 512 -22.12 19.04 -8.88
C ALA A 512 -23.23 19.20 -9.94
N TYR A 513 -23.67 18.10 -10.55
CA TYR A 513 -24.78 18.07 -11.51
C TYR A 513 -26.16 17.85 -10.85
N LYS A 514 -26.19 17.63 -9.53
CA LYS A 514 -27.38 17.32 -8.72
C LYS A 514 -28.12 16.05 -9.16
N ILE A 515 -27.38 15.03 -9.59
CA ILE A 515 -27.95 13.75 -10.05
C ILE A 515 -28.40 12.93 -8.84
N SER A 516 -29.67 12.56 -8.81
CA SER A 516 -30.28 11.85 -7.68
C SER A 516 -30.64 10.40 -8.00
N ASN A 517 -30.89 10.05 -9.28
CA ASN A 517 -31.41 8.74 -9.65
C ASN A 517 -30.63 8.13 -10.81
N ILE A 518 -29.69 7.22 -10.51
CA ILE A 518 -28.91 6.50 -11.53
C ILE A 518 -28.46 5.13 -11.02
N LEU A 519 -28.25 4.21 -11.96
CA LEU A 519 -27.63 2.92 -11.73
C LEU A 519 -26.22 2.95 -12.33
N ILE A 520 -25.22 2.61 -11.53
CA ILE A 520 -23.81 2.61 -11.89
C ILE A 520 -23.31 1.17 -11.81
N LYS A 521 -23.12 0.50 -12.95
CA LYS A 521 -22.59 -0.87 -13.00
C LYS A 521 -21.09 -0.85 -13.20
N MET A 522 -20.35 -1.62 -12.39
CA MET A 522 -18.89 -1.71 -12.45
C MET A 522 -18.33 -3.07 -12.01
N SER A 523 -17.01 -3.26 -12.19
CA SER A 523 -16.25 -4.41 -11.71
C SER A 523 -15.56 -4.08 -10.38
N GLU A 524 -16.37 -3.84 -9.33
CA GLU A 524 -15.97 -3.55 -7.93
C GLU A 524 -15.30 -2.21 -7.62
N GLU A 525 -14.68 -1.53 -8.59
CA GLU A 525 -13.97 -0.25 -8.39
C GLU A 525 -14.26 0.74 -9.51
N VAL A 526 -14.48 2.02 -9.15
CA VAL A 526 -14.65 3.11 -10.11
C VAL A 526 -13.31 3.41 -10.80
N PRO A 527 -13.26 3.61 -12.13
CA PRO A 527 -11.99 3.85 -12.82
C PRO A 527 -11.35 5.18 -12.39
N VAL A 528 -10.04 5.19 -12.15
CA VAL A 528 -9.32 6.38 -11.69
C VAL A 528 -9.16 7.48 -12.75
N MET A 529 -9.25 7.09 -14.03
CA MET A 529 -9.03 7.98 -15.18
C MET A 529 -7.66 8.67 -15.12
N ASP A 530 -7.62 10.00 -15.16
CA ASP A 530 -6.40 10.81 -15.00
C ASP A 530 -6.14 11.22 -13.53
N GLY A 531 -6.89 10.63 -12.60
CA GLY A 531 -6.87 10.97 -11.18
C GLY A 531 -7.78 12.12 -10.79
N SER A 532 -8.53 12.73 -11.73
CA SER A 532 -9.44 13.83 -11.46
C SER A 532 -10.91 13.45 -11.72
N ALA A 533 -11.85 14.38 -11.53
CA ALA A 533 -13.27 14.17 -11.85
C ALA A 533 -13.69 14.70 -13.23
N VAL A 534 -12.75 15.20 -14.04
CA VAL A 534 -13.04 15.82 -15.35
C VAL A 534 -13.76 14.87 -16.28
N GLU A 535 -13.29 13.63 -16.38
CA GLU A 535 -13.89 12.66 -17.32
C GLU A 535 -15.31 12.27 -16.88
N PHE A 536 -15.59 12.22 -15.57
CA PHE A 536 -16.96 11.99 -15.09
C PHE A 536 -17.89 13.15 -15.42
N CYS A 537 -17.41 14.39 -15.32
CA CYS A 537 -18.20 15.56 -15.73
C CYS A 537 -18.53 15.49 -17.22
N ARG A 538 -17.54 15.18 -18.06
CA ARG A 538 -17.71 15.01 -19.51
C ARG A 538 -18.69 13.90 -19.85
N LEU A 539 -18.59 12.77 -19.15
CA LEU A 539 -19.48 11.62 -19.32
C LEU A 539 -20.94 11.98 -18.99
N LEU A 540 -21.18 12.73 -17.91
CA LEU A 540 -22.51 13.21 -17.53
C LEU A 540 -23.09 14.20 -18.55
N GLU A 541 -22.26 15.10 -19.07
CA GLU A 541 -22.67 16.03 -20.13
C GLU A 541 -23.03 15.31 -21.42
N GLU A 542 -22.22 14.33 -21.82
CA GLU A 542 -22.51 13.50 -22.99
C GLU A 542 -23.83 12.74 -22.81
N ALA A 543 -24.07 12.20 -21.61
CA ALA A 543 -25.30 11.50 -21.25
C ALA A 543 -26.53 12.41 -21.28
N GLY A 544 -26.34 13.73 -21.16
CA GLY A 544 -27.40 14.73 -21.00
C GLY A 544 -28.08 14.61 -19.64
N ILE A 545 -28.40 15.74 -19.00
CA ILE A 545 -29.10 15.75 -17.70
C ILE A 545 -30.59 16.00 -17.92
N GLU A 546 -31.43 15.19 -17.29
CA GLU A 546 -32.88 15.29 -17.38
C GLU A 546 -33.49 15.56 -15.98
N ASP A 547 -34.24 16.66 -15.90
CA ASP A 547 -35.08 16.95 -14.73
C ASP A 547 -36.30 16.01 -14.74
N GLN A 548 -36.52 15.33 -13.63
CA GLN A 548 -37.65 14.44 -13.42
C GLN A 548 -38.80 15.18 -12.72
N ARG A 549 -40.02 14.62 -12.82
CA ARG A 549 -41.25 15.26 -12.30
C ARG A 549 -41.27 15.40 -10.79
N GLU A 550 -40.70 14.44 -10.08
CA GLU A 550 -40.70 14.44 -8.61
C GLU A 550 -39.68 15.43 -8.05
N LYS A 551 -40.02 16.01 -6.90
CA LYS A 551 -39.15 16.93 -6.18
C LYS A 551 -38.23 16.20 -5.21
N SER A 552 -37.13 16.86 -4.87
CA SER A 552 -36.25 16.50 -3.77
C SER A 552 -35.97 17.75 -2.96
N GLU A 553 -36.05 17.61 -1.65
CA GLU A 553 -35.69 18.64 -0.69
C GLU A 553 -34.19 18.62 -0.44
N ASP A 554 -33.56 19.79 -0.51
CA ASP A 554 -32.18 19.96 -0.05
C ASP A 554 -32.11 19.60 1.45
N LEU A 555 -31.06 18.87 1.85
CA LEU A 555 -30.76 18.63 3.27
C LEU A 555 -30.27 19.94 3.89
N TRP A 556 -31.07 20.54 4.74
CA TRP A 556 -30.71 21.77 5.44
C TRP A 556 -29.99 21.47 6.75
N VAL A 557 -28.91 22.19 7.02
CA VAL A 557 -28.16 22.07 8.27
C VAL A 557 -28.77 23.05 9.28
N ASP A 558 -29.40 22.51 10.32
CA ASP A 558 -30.16 23.25 11.34
C ASP A 558 -29.30 23.82 12.47
N LYS A 559 -28.20 23.14 12.77
CA LYS A 559 -27.23 23.51 13.80
C LYS A 559 -25.84 23.04 13.40
N ILE A 560 -24.85 23.32 14.24
CA ILE A 560 -23.49 22.85 14.01
C ILE A 560 -23.40 21.34 14.29
N TYR A 561 -22.81 20.59 13.36
CA TYR A 561 -22.38 19.20 13.56
C TYR A 561 -20.87 19.12 13.37
N GLU A 562 -20.17 18.44 14.27
CA GLU A 562 -18.71 18.34 14.22
C GLU A 562 -18.19 16.93 14.56
N VAL A 563 -17.03 16.59 14.00
CA VAL A 563 -16.30 15.34 14.20
C VAL A 563 -14.80 15.66 14.30
N GLY A 564 -14.16 15.17 15.38
CA GLY A 564 -12.77 15.50 15.72
C GLY A 564 -12.66 16.80 16.53
N GLU A 565 -11.42 17.25 16.76
CA GLU A 565 -11.15 18.51 17.47
C GLU A 565 -10.39 19.51 16.56
N PRO A 566 -10.73 20.81 16.59
CA PRO A 566 -9.98 21.82 15.83
C PRO A 566 -8.49 21.83 16.17
N ASN A 567 -7.62 21.97 15.17
CA ASN A 567 -6.16 21.85 15.30
C ASN A 567 -5.63 20.48 15.74
N ASP A 568 -6.46 19.45 15.87
CA ASP A 568 -5.98 18.07 16.08
C ASP A 568 -5.24 17.59 14.82
N GLU A 569 -4.17 16.84 15.03
CA GLU A 569 -3.42 16.19 13.95
C GLU A 569 -4.18 15.01 13.34
N LYS A 570 -5.13 14.43 14.08
CA LYS A 570 -6.00 13.35 13.60
C LYS A 570 -7.02 13.81 12.56
N GLY A 571 -7.33 15.11 12.52
CA GLY A 571 -8.27 15.72 11.59
C GLY A 571 -9.58 16.18 12.24
N TYR A 572 -10.20 17.19 11.62
CA TYR A 572 -11.43 17.84 12.07
C TYR A 572 -12.33 18.14 10.89
N VAL A 573 -13.63 17.92 11.05
CA VAL A 573 -14.64 18.43 10.12
C VAL A 573 -15.86 18.90 10.89
N ARG A 574 -16.38 20.06 10.51
CA ARG A 574 -17.67 20.56 10.95
C ARG A 574 -18.51 21.01 9.78
N ILE A 575 -19.82 21.01 9.97
CA ILE A 575 -20.77 21.68 9.09
C ILE A 575 -21.67 22.58 9.92
N GLU A 576 -21.88 23.80 9.43
CA GLU A 576 -22.69 24.83 10.08
C GLU A 576 -23.80 25.32 9.15
N PRO A 577 -24.93 25.82 9.70
CA PRO A 577 -26.03 26.35 8.91
C PRO A 577 -25.58 27.42 7.91
N ALA A 578 -25.96 27.25 6.64
CA ALA A 578 -25.71 28.24 5.60
C ALA A 578 -26.74 28.11 4.46
N ASP A 579 -27.00 29.21 3.73
CA ASP A 579 -27.97 29.23 2.63
C ASP A 579 -27.51 28.55 1.35
N SER A 580 -26.21 28.29 1.24
CA SER A 580 -25.55 27.66 0.10
C SER A 580 -24.48 26.68 0.58
N PHE A 581 -24.21 25.67 -0.25
CA PHE A 581 -23.14 24.72 -0.01
C PHE A 581 -21.77 25.36 -0.24
N SER A 582 -20.88 25.26 0.75
CA SER A 582 -19.49 25.68 0.62
C SER A 582 -18.56 24.79 1.46
N VAL A 583 -17.30 24.68 1.05
CA VAL A 583 -16.28 23.90 1.75
C VAL A 583 -15.04 24.76 1.93
N SER A 584 -14.70 25.06 3.18
CA SER A 584 -13.43 25.62 3.60
C SER A 584 -12.53 24.50 4.06
N TYR A 585 -11.39 24.28 3.39
CA TYR A 585 -10.48 23.20 3.72
C TYR A 585 -9.08 23.73 4.05
N LEU A 586 -8.46 23.19 5.10
CA LEU A 586 -7.06 23.36 5.45
C LEU A 586 -6.33 22.01 5.40
N ILE A 587 -5.34 21.89 4.52
CA ILE A 587 -4.34 20.81 4.60
C ILE A 587 -3.07 21.35 5.23
N ASP A 588 -2.33 20.47 5.89
CA ASP A 588 -1.00 20.76 6.39
C ASP A 588 -0.17 19.48 6.32
N TYR A 589 0.55 19.36 5.21
CA TYR A 589 1.46 18.26 4.92
C TYR A 589 2.91 18.74 5.03
N PRO A 590 3.87 17.82 5.24
CA PRO A 590 5.27 18.15 5.06
C PRO A 590 5.54 18.79 3.70
N LYS A 591 6.62 19.56 3.60
CA LYS A 591 7.13 20.02 2.30
C LYS A 591 7.38 18.79 1.40
N PRO A 592 7.09 18.88 0.09
CA PRO A 592 6.85 20.12 -0.68
C PRO A 592 5.39 20.62 -0.72
N ILE A 593 4.40 19.85 -0.24
CA ILE A 593 2.98 20.26 -0.29
C ILE A 593 2.74 21.45 0.64
N GLY A 594 3.22 21.34 1.88
CA GLY A 594 3.08 22.39 2.90
C GLY A 594 1.63 22.61 3.35
N LYS A 595 1.43 23.75 4.00
CA LYS A 595 0.13 24.22 4.44
C LYS A 595 -0.60 24.91 3.30
N GLN A 596 -1.80 24.44 2.95
CA GLN A 596 -2.65 25.06 1.93
C GLN A 596 -4.07 25.21 2.45
N THR A 597 -4.72 26.31 2.06
CA THR A 597 -6.13 26.52 2.34
C THR A 597 -6.87 26.87 1.05
N TYR A 598 -8.12 26.44 0.96
CA TYR A 598 -9.02 26.87 -0.09
C TYR A 598 -10.45 26.91 0.41
N LEU A 599 -11.19 27.94 -0.02
CA LEU A 599 -12.63 28.07 0.17
C LEU A 599 -13.27 27.88 -1.19
N TYR A 600 -14.10 26.85 -1.31
CA TYR A 600 -14.91 26.58 -2.48
C TYR A 600 -16.38 26.88 -2.17
N GLU A 601 -17.01 27.70 -3.01
CA GLU A 601 -18.44 28.01 -2.95
C GLU A 601 -19.14 27.36 -4.14
N HIS A 602 -20.00 26.36 -3.90
CA HIS A 602 -20.66 25.68 -5.00
C HIS A 602 -21.81 26.53 -5.55
N LYS A 603 -21.60 27.09 -6.75
CA LYS A 603 -22.61 27.90 -7.45
C LYS A 603 -23.39 27.08 -8.47
N ASN A 604 -22.69 26.27 -9.26
CA ASN A 604 -23.24 25.43 -10.32
C ASN A 604 -22.20 24.38 -10.77
N ALA A 605 -22.57 23.52 -11.72
CA ALA A 605 -21.68 22.49 -12.28
C ALA A 605 -20.45 23.10 -12.98
N LEU A 606 -20.59 24.22 -13.69
CA LEU A 606 -19.47 24.87 -14.39
C LEU A 606 -18.38 25.34 -13.41
N GLY A 607 -18.76 25.98 -12.30
CA GLY A 607 -17.81 26.37 -11.26
C GLY A 607 -17.09 25.16 -10.64
N PHE A 608 -17.78 24.02 -10.49
CA PHE A 608 -17.14 22.78 -10.06
C PHE A 608 -16.12 22.28 -11.10
N GLN A 609 -16.46 22.31 -12.39
CA GLN A 609 -15.58 21.88 -13.48
C GLN A 609 -14.33 22.73 -13.61
N GLU A 610 -14.43 24.03 -13.36
CA GLU A 610 -13.31 24.96 -13.46
C GLU A 610 -12.40 24.91 -12.22
N GLU A 611 -12.99 24.78 -11.03
CA GLU A 611 -12.26 24.97 -9.78
C GLU A 611 -11.85 23.67 -9.08
N ILE A 612 -12.65 22.61 -9.15
CA ILE A 612 -12.48 21.41 -8.30
C ILE A 612 -12.25 20.17 -9.14
N ALA A 613 -13.09 19.91 -10.15
CA ALA A 613 -13.01 18.71 -10.96
C ALA A 613 -11.62 18.39 -11.54
N PRO A 614 -10.78 19.37 -11.95
CA PRO A 614 -9.46 19.10 -12.51
C PRO A 614 -8.41 18.69 -11.47
N ALA A 615 -8.68 18.84 -10.17
CA ALA A 615 -7.73 18.52 -9.13
C ALA A 615 -7.54 16.99 -9.03
N ARG A 616 -6.29 16.54 -9.22
CA ARG A 616 -5.98 15.12 -9.23
C ARG A 616 -5.68 14.56 -7.85
N THR A 617 -5.98 13.28 -7.67
CA THR A 617 -5.51 12.48 -6.55
C THR A 617 -3.99 12.47 -6.49
N PHE A 618 -3.45 12.36 -5.28
CA PHE A 618 -2.03 12.40 -5.02
C PHE A 618 -1.60 11.32 -4.03
N GLY A 619 -0.37 10.87 -4.18
CA GLY A 619 0.26 9.90 -3.31
C GLY A 619 1.73 10.22 -3.13
N PHE A 620 2.33 9.62 -2.10
CA PHE A 620 3.73 9.82 -1.82
C PHE A 620 4.58 8.69 -2.37
N VAL A 621 5.69 9.01 -3.03
CA VAL A 621 6.60 8.00 -3.62
C VAL A 621 7.07 6.99 -2.57
N TYR A 622 7.32 7.45 -1.35
CA TYR A 622 7.75 6.62 -0.23
C TYR A 622 6.62 5.74 0.37
N GLU A 623 5.36 5.97 0.01
CA GLU A 623 4.22 5.13 0.44
C GLU A 623 3.85 4.07 -0.59
N LEU A 624 4.29 4.21 -1.86
CA LEU A 624 3.92 3.30 -2.95
C LEU A 624 4.24 1.84 -2.63
N GLU A 625 5.44 1.55 -2.15
CA GLU A 625 5.85 0.18 -1.83
C GLU A 625 5.00 -0.42 -0.69
N SER A 626 4.58 0.41 0.28
CA SER A 626 3.69 -0.04 1.36
C SER A 626 2.28 -0.31 0.84
N LEU A 627 1.76 0.57 -0.03
CA LEU A 627 0.44 0.41 -0.63
C LEU A 627 0.40 -0.83 -1.54
N GLU A 628 1.42 -1.06 -2.35
CA GLU A 628 1.55 -2.26 -3.20
C GLU A 628 1.59 -3.54 -2.35
N LYS A 629 2.32 -3.54 -1.23
CA LYS A 629 2.34 -4.67 -0.28
C LYS A 629 0.96 -4.96 0.35
N MET A 630 0.08 -3.96 0.40
CA MET A 630 -1.31 -4.09 0.86
C MET A 630 -2.30 -4.45 -0.27
N GLY A 631 -1.83 -4.65 -1.51
CA GLY A 631 -2.69 -4.86 -2.68
C GLY A 631 -3.45 -3.60 -3.09
N LEU A 632 -2.91 -2.43 -2.77
CA LEU A 632 -3.42 -1.10 -3.11
C LEU A 632 -2.44 -0.41 -4.07
N ALA A 633 -2.92 0.65 -4.72
CA ALA A 633 -2.16 1.45 -5.68
C ALA A 633 -1.62 0.70 -6.92
N GLU A 634 -2.08 -0.53 -7.20
CA GLU A 634 -1.63 -1.32 -8.36
C GLU A 634 -2.03 -0.69 -9.71
N GLY A 635 -2.99 0.25 -9.70
CA GLY A 635 -3.43 1.03 -10.86
C GLY A 635 -2.84 2.44 -10.94
N GLY A 636 -2.07 2.87 -9.93
CA GLY A 636 -1.34 4.14 -9.97
C GLY A 636 -0.29 4.14 -11.07
N ARG A 637 -0.32 5.14 -11.94
CA ARG A 637 0.58 5.33 -13.08
C ARG A 637 1.09 6.77 -13.08
N TRP A 638 2.12 7.01 -13.88
CA TRP A 638 2.77 8.32 -14.00
C TRP A 638 1.83 9.43 -14.47
N ASP A 639 0.73 9.10 -15.14
CA ASP A 639 -0.21 10.03 -15.76
C ASP A 639 -1.54 10.20 -15.01
N ASN A 640 -1.84 9.36 -13.99
CA ASN A 640 -3.14 9.35 -13.31
C ASN A 640 -3.10 9.61 -11.80
N VAL A 641 -1.92 9.86 -11.22
CA VAL A 641 -1.74 10.24 -9.81
C VAL A 641 -0.64 11.29 -9.74
N ILE A 642 -0.78 12.32 -8.91
CA ILE A 642 0.34 13.20 -8.57
C ILE A 642 1.23 12.50 -7.56
N LEU A 643 2.47 12.20 -7.96
CA LEU A 643 3.46 11.59 -7.09
C LEU A 643 4.32 12.68 -6.44
N VAL A 644 4.44 12.62 -5.13
CA VAL A 644 5.19 13.59 -4.33
C VAL A 644 6.31 12.86 -3.59
N ASP A 645 7.55 13.35 -3.73
CA ASP A 645 8.68 12.91 -2.91
C ASP A 645 8.99 13.95 -1.81
N LYS A 646 10.10 13.77 -1.08
CA LYS A 646 10.50 14.67 0.01
C LYS A 646 10.87 16.09 -0.46
N ALA A 647 11.13 16.30 -1.74
CA ALA A 647 11.67 17.55 -2.29
C ALA A 647 10.69 18.25 -3.24
N ARG A 648 9.92 17.51 -4.05
CA ARG A 648 9.08 18.05 -5.12
C ARG A 648 7.98 17.08 -5.58
N VAL A 649 7.10 17.59 -6.43
CA VAL A 649 6.27 16.76 -7.31
C VAL A 649 7.17 16.13 -8.37
N VAL A 650 7.08 14.81 -8.57
CA VAL A 650 8.08 14.07 -9.37
C VAL A 650 7.68 13.80 -10.80
N ASN A 651 6.39 13.73 -11.11
CA ASN A 651 5.89 13.19 -12.37
C ASN A 651 5.11 14.18 -13.24
N THR A 652 4.67 15.31 -12.69
CA THR A 652 3.77 16.23 -13.42
C THR A 652 3.87 17.67 -12.92
N GLN A 653 3.35 18.61 -13.69
CA GLN A 653 3.10 19.97 -13.23
C GLN A 653 1.71 20.04 -12.60
N LEU A 654 1.57 20.88 -11.57
CA LEU A 654 0.27 21.11 -10.96
C LEU A 654 -0.61 21.96 -11.88
N ARG A 655 -1.88 21.58 -12.01
CA ARG A 655 -2.93 22.35 -12.70
C ARG A 655 -3.30 23.61 -11.94
N PHE A 656 -3.16 23.56 -10.61
CA PHE A 656 -3.34 24.69 -9.71
C PHE A 656 -2.19 24.76 -8.70
N PRO A 657 -1.75 25.95 -8.27
CA PRO A 657 -0.78 26.05 -7.16
C PRO A 657 -1.25 25.35 -5.87
N ASN A 658 -2.56 25.30 -5.67
CA ASN A 658 -3.23 24.68 -4.53
C ASN A 658 -4.03 23.41 -4.91
N GLU A 659 -3.55 22.61 -5.89
CA GLU A 659 -4.25 21.42 -6.39
C GLU A 659 -4.53 20.37 -5.29
N PHE A 660 -3.62 20.20 -4.32
CA PHE A 660 -3.76 19.21 -3.24
C PHE A 660 -4.98 19.48 -2.34
N VAL A 661 -5.19 20.74 -1.92
CA VAL A 661 -6.35 21.10 -1.08
C VAL A 661 -7.65 21.06 -1.87
N ARG A 662 -7.61 21.39 -3.17
CA ARG A 662 -8.77 21.26 -4.07
C ARG A 662 -9.20 19.80 -4.24
N HIS A 663 -8.26 18.87 -4.33
CA HIS A 663 -8.56 17.43 -4.35
C HIS A 663 -9.20 16.97 -3.02
N LYS A 664 -8.71 17.45 -1.87
CA LYS A 664 -9.36 17.13 -0.59
C LYS A 664 -10.77 17.69 -0.47
N ILE A 665 -11.04 18.84 -1.08
CA ILE A 665 -12.41 19.37 -1.21
C ILE A 665 -13.26 18.46 -2.11
N LEU A 666 -12.71 17.99 -3.23
CA LEU A 666 -13.38 17.03 -4.12
C LEU A 666 -13.79 15.75 -3.35
N ASP A 667 -12.87 15.19 -2.54
CA ASP A 667 -13.15 14.03 -1.68
C ASP A 667 -14.31 14.32 -0.69
N VAL A 668 -14.26 15.47 -0.01
CA VAL A 668 -15.30 15.88 0.95
C VAL A 668 -16.66 16.00 0.29
N ILE A 669 -16.73 16.59 -0.91
CA ILE A 669 -17.99 16.71 -1.66
C ILE A 669 -18.55 15.33 -2.00
N GLY A 670 -17.68 14.43 -2.49
CA GLY A 670 -18.08 13.06 -2.82
C GLY A 670 -18.60 12.28 -1.62
N ASP A 671 -17.88 12.32 -0.49
CA ASP A 671 -18.27 11.64 0.74
C ASP A 671 -19.59 12.19 1.30
N LEU A 672 -19.75 13.52 1.33
CA LEU A 672 -20.97 14.15 1.84
C LEU A 672 -22.20 13.84 0.99
N TYR A 673 -22.02 13.53 -0.29
CA TYR A 673 -23.14 13.17 -1.17
C TYR A 673 -23.70 11.77 -0.91
N LEU A 674 -23.12 11.01 0.03
CA LEU A 674 -23.76 9.83 0.63
C LEU A 674 -25.04 10.14 1.42
N THR A 675 -25.32 11.42 1.68
CA THR A 675 -26.64 11.88 2.15
C THR A 675 -27.74 11.66 1.09
N GLY A 676 -27.37 11.48 -0.18
CA GLY A 676 -28.29 11.25 -1.30
C GLY A 676 -29.10 12.49 -1.72
N ARG A 677 -28.83 13.66 -1.12
CA ARG A 677 -29.48 14.94 -1.42
C ARG A 677 -28.47 16.08 -1.37
N PRO A 678 -28.64 17.17 -2.13
CA PRO A 678 -27.81 18.36 -2.00
C PRO A 678 -27.89 18.94 -0.58
N ILE A 679 -26.76 19.37 -0.02
CA ILE A 679 -26.68 19.91 1.34
C ILE A 679 -26.70 21.44 1.30
N ARG A 680 -27.42 22.08 2.22
CA ARG A 680 -27.33 23.51 2.53
C ARG A 680 -26.58 23.70 3.85
N GLY A 681 -25.30 24.00 3.74
CA GLY A 681 -24.42 24.20 4.89
C GLY A 681 -23.01 24.57 4.46
N LYS A 682 -22.27 25.18 5.39
CA LYS A 682 -20.85 25.48 5.22
C LYS A 682 -20.04 24.43 5.93
N VAL A 683 -19.20 23.72 5.20
CA VAL A 683 -18.26 22.74 5.74
C VAL A 683 -16.95 23.44 6.04
N THR A 684 -16.39 23.20 7.23
CA THR A 684 -15.02 23.59 7.58
C THR A 684 -14.25 22.33 7.96
N ALA A 685 -13.19 22.02 7.21
CA ALA A 685 -12.40 20.81 7.34
C ALA A 685 -10.90 21.14 7.54
N GLU A 686 -10.25 20.45 8.48
CA GLU A 686 -8.81 20.56 8.74
C GLU A 686 -8.21 19.16 8.78
N ARG A 687 -7.33 18.83 7.84
CA ARG A 687 -6.69 17.48 7.76
C ARG A 687 -7.68 16.31 7.81
N SER A 688 -8.94 16.51 7.43
CA SER A 688 -9.99 15.48 7.51
C SER A 688 -9.79 14.39 6.44
N GLY A 689 -9.78 13.13 6.85
CA GLY A 689 -9.90 11.98 5.95
C GLY A 689 -11.34 11.51 5.74
N HIS A 690 -11.56 10.56 4.83
CA HIS A 690 -12.87 9.95 4.54
C HIS A 690 -13.62 9.46 5.79
N ARG A 691 -12.90 8.94 6.79
CA ARG A 691 -13.49 8.53 8.09
C ARG A 691 -14.24 9.68 8.77
N HIS A 692 -13.66 10.88 8.78
CA HIS A 692 -14.27 12.06 9.39
C HIS A 692 -15.50 12.51 8.60
N ASN A 693 -15.37 12.53 7.28
CA ASN A 693 -16.46 12.94 6.38
C ASN A 693 -17.67 11.99 6.52
N VAL A 694 -17.45 10.67 6.48
CA VAL A 694 -18.51 9.67 6.65
C VAL A 694 -19.13 9.73 8.05
N ALA A 695 -18.33 9.94 9.10
CA ALA A 695 -18.86 10.13 10.45
C ALA A 695 -19.75 11.38 10.55
N LEU A 696 -19.40 12.45 9.84
CA LEU A 696 -20.24 13.64 9.76
C LEU A 696 -21.55 13.37 9.02
N VAL A 697 -21.52 12.62 7.91
CA VAL A 697 -22.73 12.18 7.20
C VAL A 697 -23.63 11.38 8.13
N LYS A 698 -23.09 10.42 8.89
CA LYS A 698 -23.89 9.62 9.84
C LYS A 698 -24.60 10.51 10.87
N LYS A 699 -23.90 11.49 11.44
CA LYS A 699 -24.50 12.47 12.38
C LYS A 699 -25.62 13.31 11.74
N LEU A 700 -25.45 13.71 10.48
CA LEU A 700 -26.50 14.45 9.76
C LEU A 700 -27.72 13.56 9.50
N MET A 701 -27.51 12.31 9.07
CA MET A 701 -28.57 11.37 8.75
C MET A 701 -29.32 10.87 9.99
N GLU A 702 -28.72 10.87 11.19
CA GLU A 702 -29.44 10.59 12.44
C GLU A 702 -30.54 11.62 12.75
N VAL A 703 -30.38 12.86 12.28
CA VAL A 703 -31.32 13.96 12.54
C VAL A 703 -32.24 14.23 11.34
N HIS A 704 -31.71 14.09 10.12
CA HIS A 704 -32.36 14.51 8.87
C HIS A 704 -32.68 13.36 7.90
N GLY A 705 -32.35 12.12 8.28
CA GLY A 705 -32.36 10.94 7.40
C GLY A 705 -33.73 10.31 7.11
#